data_AF-A0A3D1JK70-F1
#
_entry.id   AF-A0A3D1JK70-F1
#
_cell.length_a   1.000
_cell.length_b   1.000
_cell.length_c   1.000
_cell.angle_alpha   90.00
_cell.angle_beta   90.00
_cell.angle_gamma   90.00
#
_symmetry.space_group_name_H-M   'P 1'
#
loop_
_entity.id
_entity.type
_entity.pdbx_description
1 polymer ?
#
loop_
_entity_poly.entity_id
_entity_poly.type
_entity_poly.pdbx_seq_one_letter_code
_entity_poly.pdbx_strand_id
1 'polypeptide(L)'
;MPSNSQPHRAFGYVLRGGSIITVVILLVYWPLWQAMNRPDLLPWGSDTLGHLLRYQFIQQNILDGNWFPQIMPEWYMGMQLLRYYAPLPYYFLFLLHTVLGNPVAALHGFVIFWALFGSLSWLPLQRFLGKTSAVVGGILFTLLPDLIRVAFSEGNLPRVMASGLTPLLLFFALSVLLYDEPRPKEIGVALLLTLLTLTHAMIAAVIAVSLTLLAILLWVSGRTSLHRVGRLILWMILGIGLAGAWLLPSLTGGITELEAGAVSRGLASVPWADLLNPFSRLKNIETPYVSLVLILAVLISLLAPWSRSRLVLATGLSGILLAFLATPQLTRVVSALPLSSLLWPIRFLGMASLFLLFAFAASLRAWWSKSPPVTVFLIALVMADCGLSTRLIFLRPLNPNLASIGQTMATRSGWREATLDESRLGSAASWVFTDQAQREQIFGWGYQGARTALNVASLNEALSHGSFGYLLDRLNLYGVDDVVILDTLPHARELENLFPREGFTLALRSDHLVYYHREGQPRALSTAWHALAIGRSAQNYTFLFPQVILGNSPYLDDYSLEDLTRYPILILAGAQWHNRVSAENAAREAVKHGVRVFVDLTLAPVDPLSQIPRFLDVWGETVILSPDPVQLSGWRTPLQLAPFGSEGELWHTFLPQNLQHEVITFDYLGKRAVLAGYNEIEGGQVWFLGVNLAYHALVDQDEAAVSLLSELIGLPAEQPTAYQPIPLENYHAGASGYSFDYLLDHSQELVIPIARHDGTFILLDGQPWPLTSVENLILFSAPPGRHHVEIGYRPTSIYQKGKLLSFASFFAGAGLILLRPAGRKQRH
;
A
#
# COMPACT_ATOMS: atom_id res chain seq x y z
N MET A 1 31.48 34.22 26.79
CA MET A 1 32.65 33.35 26.58
C MET A 1 32.43 32.01 27.28
N PRO A 2 32.36 30.87 26.59
CA PRO A 2 32.50 29.56 27.23
C PRO A 2 33.94 29.06 27.07
N SER A 3 34.54 28.68 28.21
CA SER A 3 35.86 28.10 28.32
C SER A 3 36.04 26.85 27.46
N ASN A 4 37.20 26.75 26.82
CA ASN A 4 37.77 25.53 26.23
C ASN A 4 37.50 24.29 27.10
N SER A 5 36.53 23.47 26.70
CA SER A 5 36.33 22.15 27.31
C SER A 5 37.33 21.16 26.71
N GLN A 6 38.21 20.61 27.54
CA GLN A 6 39.20 19.60 27.17
C GLN A 6 38.54 18.36 26.51
N PRO A 7 39.09 17.84 25.39
CA PRO A 7 38.52 16.72 24.63
C PRO A 7 38.36 15.42 25.44
N HIS A 8 39.23 15.17 26.44
CA HIS A 8 39.16 13.97 27.28
C HIS A 8 37.87 13.86 28.12
N ARG A 9 37.25 14.98 28.52
CA ARG A 9 35.99 14.99 29.31
C ARG A 9 34.73 14.76 28.47
N ALA A 10 34.80 15.01 27.16
CA ALA A 10 33.70 14.74 26.24
C ALA A 10 33.63 13.24 25.90
N PHE A 11 34.79 12.62 25.67
CA PHE A 11 34.90 11.19 25.36
C PHE A 11 34.41 10.28 26.51
N GLY A 12 34.80 10.58 27.76
CA GLY A 12 34.36 9.81 28.92
C GLY A 12 32.84 9.84 29.17
N TYR A 13 32.14 10.91 28.76
CA TYR A 13 30.68 10.96 28.84
C TYR A 13 30.03 10.05 27.79
N VAL A 14 30.49 10.12 26.54
CA VAL A 14 29.92 9.31 25.45
C VAL A 14 30.07 7.83 25.77
N LEU A 15 31.23 7.42 26.29
CA LEU A 15 31.45 6.04 26.74
C LEU A 15 30.49 5.64 27.86
N ARG A 16 30.44 6.38 28.98
CA ARG A 16 29.58 6.03 30.12
C ARG A 16 28.10 6.05 29.77
N GLY A 17 27.64 7.13 29.13
CA GLY A 17 26.25 7.27 28.71
C GLY A 17 25.86 6.22 27.67
N GLY A 18 26.74 5.95 26.71
CA GLY A 18 26.58 4.89 25.73
C GLY A 18 26.48 3.51 26.37
N SER A 19 27.37 3.15 27.31
CA SER A 19 27.30 1.88 28.02
C SER A 19 26.00 1.70 28.79
N ILE A 20 25.51 2.74 29.48
CA ILE A 20 24.23 2.68 30.20
C ILE A 20 23.08 2.42 29.21
N ILE A 21 23.01 3.17 28.12
CA ILE A 21 21.98 2.97 27.09
C ILE A 21 22.07 1.53 26.56
N THR A 22 23.26 1.07 26.15
CA THR A 22 23.44 -0.27 25.60
C THR A 22 22.97 -1.37 26.56
N VAL A 23 23.33 -1.30 27.85
CA VAL A 23 22.89 -2.29 28.84
C VAL A 23 21.36 -2.31 28.96
N VAL A 24 20.72 -1.14 29.05
CA VAL A 24 19.26 -1.06 29.15
C VAL A 24 18.58 -1.63 27.90
N ILE A 25 19.08 -1.31 26.70
CA ILE A 25 18.53 -1.83 25.44
C ILE A 25 18.66 -3.35 25.37
N LEU A 26 19.83 -3.90 25.70
CA LEU A 26 20.05 -5.35 25.70
C LEU A 26 19.15 -6.06 26.72
N LEU A 27 18.83 -5.44 27.86
CA LEU A 27 17.87 -5.98 28.83
C LEU A 27 16.44 -5.94 28.31
N VAL A 28 16.02 -4.85 27.67
CA VAL A 28 14.65 -4.70 27.12
C VAL A 28 14.42 -5.67 25.96
N TYR A 29 15.40 -5.86 25.09
CA TYR A 29 15.33 -6.76 23.93
C TYR A 29 15.97 -8.12 24.18
N TRP A 30 16.19 -8.48 25.45
CA TRP A 30 16.76 -9.76 25.86
C TRP A 30 16.07 -10.99 25.23
N PRO A 31 14.73 -11.03 25.06
CA PRO A 31 14.07 -12.16 24.41
C PRO A 31 14.58 -12.43 22.98
N LEU A 32 14.84 -11.37 22.20
CA LEU A 32 15.37 -11.50 20.83
C LEU A 32 16.83 -11.96 20.85
N TRP A 33 17.61 -11.46 21.80
CA TRP A 33 19.00 -11.89 21.97
C TRP A 33 19.12 -13.37 22.30
N GLN A 34 18.27 -13.88 23.21
CA GLN A 34 18.25 -15.32 23.54
C GLN A 34 17.85 -16.20 22.36
N ALA A 35 17.01 -15.69 21.46
CA ALA A 35 16.50 -16.43 20.32
C ALA A 35 17.39 -16.34 19.05
N MET A 36 18.58 -15.73 19.12
CA MET A 36 19.50 -15.64 17.97
C MET A 36 19.83 -17.01 17.36
N ASN A 37 19.86 -18.07 18.19
CA ASN A 37 20.14 -19.44 17.75
C ASN A 37 18.87 -20.32 17.64
N ARG A 38 17.68 -19.70 17.63
CA ARG A 38 16.38 -20.38 17.61
C ARG A 38 15.61 -19.99 16.36
N PRO A 39 15.85 -20.66 15.21
CA PRO A 39 15.17 -20.33 13.95
C PRO A 39 13.66 -20.64 14.00
N ASP A 40 13.23 -21.44 14.97
CA ASP A 40 11.82 -21.76 15.24
C ASP A 40 11.06 -20.61 15.91
N LEU A 41 11.73 -19.63 16.50
CA LEU A 41 11.12 -18.52 17.22
C LEU A 41 11.12 -17.25 16.37
N LEU A 42 9.95 -16.86 15.89
CA LEU A 42 9.74 -15.75 14.97
C LEU A 42 9.16 -14.54 15.72
N PRO A 43 9.51 -13.29 15.34
CA PRO A 43 8.82 -12.11 15.84
C PRO A 43 7.35 -12.11 15.37
N TRP A 44 6.47 -11.60 16.22
CA TRP A 44 5.00 -11.64 16.00
C TRP A 44 4.49 -10.83 14.80
N GLY A 45 5.12 -9.70 14.48
CA GLY A 45 4.48 -8.64 13.70
C GLY A 45 3.97 -9.07 12.32
N SER A 46 2.84 -8.47 11.91
CA SER A 46 2.07 -8.84 10.70
C SER A 46 2.89 -8.87 9.41
N ASP A 47 3.87 -7.97 9.25
CA ASP A 47 4.71 -7.81 8.06
C ASP A 47 6.02 -8.60 8.16
N THR A 48 6.37 -9.14 9.34
CA THR A 48 7.71 -9.66 9.64
C THR A 48 8.13 -10.76 8.68
N LEU A 49 7.28 -11.77 8.49
CA LEU A 49 7.58 -12.91 7.62
C LEU A 49 7.51 -12.54 6.16
N GLY A 50 6.76 -11.50 5.82
CA GLY A 50 6.75 -10.96 4.47
C GLY A 50 8.07 -10.26 4.13
N HIS A 51 8.67 -9.56 5.10
CA HIS A 51 10.03 -9.05 4.95
C HIS A 51 11.08 -10.16 4.89
N LEU A 52 10.89 -11.25 5.64
CA LEU A 52 11.76 -12.43 5.57
C LEU A 52 11.76 -13.06 4.17
N LEU A 53 10.57 -13.32 3.62
CA LEU A 53 10.41 -13.88 2.27
C LEU A 53 11.10 -13.02 1.20
N ARG A 54 10.84 -11.70 1.22
CA ARG A 54 11.49 -10.75 0.30
C ARG A 54 13.01 -10.72 0.48
N TYR A 55 13.47 -10.80 1.73
CA TYR A 55 14.90 -10.83 2.03
C TYR A 55 15.56 -12.10 1.51
N GLN A 56 14.97 -13.28 1.72
CA GLN A 56 15.52 -14.55 1.20
C GLN A 56 15.63 -14.53 -0.33
N PHE A 57 14.61 -14.00 -1.02
CA PHE A 57 14.66 -13.78 -2.47
C PHE A 57 15.83 -12.86 -2.88
N ILE A 58 16.00 -11.71 -2.20
CA ILE A 58 17.10 -10.78 -2.47
C ILE A 58 18.46 -11.42 -2.15
N GLN A 59 18.56 -12.16 -1.06
CA GLN A 59 19.78 -12.83 -0.63
C GLN A 59 20.25 -13.81 -1.71
N GLN A 60 19.35 -14.69 -2.18
CA GLN A 60 19.67 -15.66 -3.21
C GLN A 60 20.20 -14.96 -4.47
N ASN A 61 19.51 -13.91 -4.92
CA ASN A 61 19.93 -13.11 -6.05
C ASN A 61 21.31 -12.46 -5.87
N ILE A 62 21.61 -11.91 -4.68
CA ILE A 62 22.94 -11.33 -4.40
C ILE A 62 24.03 -12.40 -4.47
N LEU A 63 23.77 -13.61 -3.95
CA LEU A 63 24.71 -14.74 -4.03
C LEU A 63 24.97 -15.16 -5.49
N ASP A 64 23.97 -15.04 -6.35
CA ASP A 64 24.05 -15.31 -7.79
C ASP A 64 24.62 -14.11 -8.60
N GLY A 65 25.06 -13.03 -7.91
CA GLY A 65 25.67 -11.85 -8.53
C GLY A 65 24.67 -10.77 -8.99
N ASN A 66 23.37 -11.00 -8.79
CA ASN A 66 22.30 -10.08 -9.14
C ASN A 66 21.88 -9.19 -7.95
N TRP A 67 22.43 -7.99 -7.86
CA TRP A 67 22.15 -7.06 -6.75
C TRP A 67 20.80 -6.34 -6.87
N PHE A 68 20.21 -6.29 -8.06
CA PHE A 68 18.98 -5.57 -8.32
C PHE A 68 18.04 -6.42 -9.20
N PRO A 69 17.41 -7.48 -8.62
CA PRO A 69 16.45 -8.30 -9.34
C PRO A 69 15.30 -7.46 -9.91
N GLN A 70 14.88 -7.78 -11.14
CA GLN A 70 13.87 -7.00 -11.85
C GLN A 70 12.45 -7.38 -11.44
N ILE A 71 12.22 -8.68 -11.22
CA ILE A 71 10.93 -9.24 -10.86
C ILE A 71 11.11 -10.28 -9.75
N MET A 72 10.13 -10.41 -8.87
CA MET A 72 9.94 -11.52 -7.95
C MET A 72 8.74 -12.32 -8.43
N PRO A 73 8.94 -13.47 -9.10
CA PRO A 73 7.84 -14.24 -9.70
C PRO A 73 6.84 -14.80 -8.70
N GLU A 74 7.30 -15.11 -7.50
CA GLU A 74 6.56 -15.86 -6.50
C GLU A 74 5.46 -15.05 -5.82
N TRP A 75 5.37 -13.74 -6.09
CA TRP A 75 4.51 -12.82 -5.36
C TRP A 75 3.63 -11.98 -6.30
N TYR A 76 2.31 -12.02 -6.10
CA TYR A 76 1.31 -11.26 -6.86
C TYR A 76 1.38 -11.47 -8.38
N MET A 77 1.60 -12.72 -8.82
CA MET A 77 1.78 -13.06 -10.25
C MET A 77 2.96 -12.35 -10.92
N GLY A 78 3.98 -11.98 -10.12
CA GLY A 78 5.16 -11.23 -10.56
C GLY A 78 5.13 -9.79 -10.06
N MET A 79 6.07 -9.43 -9.18
CA MET A 79 6.20 -8.09 -8.61
C MET A 79 7.59 -7.48 -8.85
N GLN A 80 7.66 -6.20 -9.24
CA GLN A 80 8.93 -5.46 -9.30
C GLN A 80 9.35 -5.03 -7.89
N LEU A 81 9.84 -5.99 -7.09
CA LEU A 81 10.09 -5.85 -5.67
C LEU A 81 10.90 -4.59 -5.34
N LEU A 82 12.11 -4.44 -5.89
CA LEU A 82 12.99 -3.31 -5.59
C LEU A 82 12.59 -2.00 -6.29
N ARG A 83 11.58 -1.99 -7.16
CA ARG A 83 10.96 -0.74 -7.65
C ARG A 83 10.06 -0.14 -6.57
N TYR A 84 9.21 -0.95 -5.94
CA TYR A 84 8.19 -0.46 -5.00
C TYR A 84 8.61 -0.57 -3.53
N TYR A 85 9.54 -1.46 -3.20
CA TYR A 85 10.11 -1.61 -1.88
C TYR A 85 11.53 -1.06 -1.85
N ALA A 86 11.79 -0.21 -0.86
CA ALA A 86 13.06 0.47 -0.77
C ALA A 86 14.18 -0.54 -0.44
N PRO A 87 15.34 -0.45 -1.11
CA PRO A 87 16.33 -1.52 -1.10
C PRO A 87 17.18 -1.58 0.18
N LEU A 88 17.36 -0.44 0.85
CA LEU A 88 18.34 -0.30 1.92
C LEU A 88 18.12 -1.25 3.13
N PRO A 89 16.88 -1.50 3.60
CA PRO A 89 16.64 -2.44 4.70
C PRO A 89 17.09 -3.87 4.37
N TYR A 90 16.90 -4.32 3.12
CA TYR A 90 17.25 -5.68 2.69
C TYR A 90 18.75 -5.86 2.53
N TYR A 91 19.46 -4.85 2.01
CA TYR A 91 20.93 -4.88 1.97
C TYR A 91 21.54 -4.83 3.37
N PHE A 92 20.90 -4.13 4.31
CA PHE A 92 21.34 -4.14 5.71
C PHE A 92 21.06 -5.50 6.39
N LEU A 93 19.92 -6.14 6.11
CA LEU A 93 19.64 -7.51 6.55
C LEU A 93 20.67 -8.50 6.00
N PHE A 94 21.07 -8.35 4.73
CA PHE A 94 22.12 -9.17 4.13
C PHE A 94 23.43 -9.06 4.92
N LEU A 95 23.86 -7.83 5.24
CA LEU A 95 25.05 -7.62 6.06
C LEU A 95 24.91 -8.28 7.44
N LEU A 96 23.77 -8.15 8.11
CA LEU A 96 23.54 -8.80 9.40
C LEU A 96 23.56 -10.33 9.30
N HIS A 97 22.94 -10.90 8.27
CA HIS A 97 22.97 -12.34 8.04
C HIS A 97 24.40 -12.82 7.81
N THR A 98 25.22 -12.12 7.03
CA THR A 98 26.64 -12.53 6.84
C THR A 98 27.41 -12.62 8.16
N VAL A 99 27.03 -11.83 9.18
CA VAL A 99 27.65 -11.85 10.51
C VAL A 99 26.99 -12.88 11.44
N LEU A 100 25.67 -13.03 11.39
CA LEU A 100 24.88 -13.83 12.34
C LEU A 100 24.54 -15.25 11.84
N GLY A 101 24.84 -15.56 10.58
CA GLY A 101 24.79 -16.91 9.99
C GLY A 101 23.40 -17.40 9.54
N ASN A 102 22.31 -16.89 10.09
CA ASN A 102 20.95 -17.29 9.69
C ASN A 102 19.98 -16.10 9.54
N PRO A 103 18.93 -16.22 8.70
CA PRO A 103 18.09 -15.09 8.35
C PRO A 103 17.16 -14.65 9.48
N VAL A 104 16.71 -15.57 10.35
CA VAL A 104 15.88 -15.24 11.52
C VAL A 104 16.70 -14.45 12.57
N ALA A 105 17.95 -14.84 12.81
CA ALA A 105 18.87 -14.07 13.64
C ALA A 105 19.16 -12.69 13.05
N ALA A 106 19.27 -12.57 11.72
CA ALA A 106 19.41 -11.28 11.06
C ALA A 106 18.20 -10.36 11.34
N LEU A 107 16.97 -10.89 11.34
CA LEU A 107 15.76 -10.13 11.73
C LEU A 107 15.82 -9.66 13.19
N HIS A 108 16.16 -10.55 14.12
CA HIS A 108 16.32 -10.20 15.54
C HIS A 108 17.39 -9.13 15.72
N GLY A 109 18.55 -9.32 15.07
CA GLY A 109 19.67 -8.39 15.08
C GLY A 109 19.31 -7.05 14.48
N PHE A 110 18.46 -7.01 13.44
CA PHE A 110 18.01 -5.79 12.79
C PHE A 110 17.24 -4.89 13.76
N VAL A 111 16.26 -5.45 14.45
CA VAL A 111 15.44 -4.70 15.42
C VAL A 111 16.30 -4.20 16.58
N ILE A 112 17.16 -5.05 17.15
CA ILE A 112 18.08 -4.67 18.24
C ILE A 112 19.03 -3.56 17.79
N PHE A 113 19.63 -3.70 16.61
CA PHE A 113 20.58 -2.74 16.08
C PHE A 113 19.95 -1.36 15.92
N TRP A 114 18.78 -1.27 15.30
CA TRP A 114 18.14 0.03 15.05
C TRP A 114 17.53 0.66 16.30
N ALA A 115 17.05 -0.15 17.26
CA ALA A 115 16.69 0.32 18.59
C ALA A 115 17.90 0.92 19.32
N LEU A 116 19.05 0.24 19.27
CA LEU A 116 20.30 0.71 19.88
C LEU A 116 20.84 1.96 19.17
N PHE A 117 20.92 1.95 17.84
CA PHE A 117 21.42 3.07 17.04
C PHE A 117 20.58 4.33 17.26
N GLY A 118 19.25 4.20 17.24
CA GLY A 118 18.36 5.32 17.51
C GLY A 118 18.52 5.88 18.92
N SER A 119 18.65 5.00 19.92
CA SER A 119 18.88 5.39 21.32
C SER A 119 20.23 6.07 21.53
N LEU A 120 21.30 5.55 20.93
CA LEU A 120 22.64 6.16 20.97
C LEU A 120 22.70 7.49 20.20
N SER A 121 21.86 7.66 19.18
CA SER A 121 21.72 8.91 18.42
C SER A 121 21.16 10.08 19.25
N TRP A 122 20.75 9.84 20.50
CA TRP A 122 20.44 10.90 21.46
C TRP A 122 21.69 11.51 22.12
N LEU A 123 22.83 10.81 22.18
CA LEU A 123 24.04 11.35 22.81
C LEU A 123 24.53 12.65 22.16
N PRO A 124 24.51 12.82 20.82
CA PRO A 124 24.77 14.11 20.19
C PRO A 124 23.79 15.23 20.60
N LEU A 125 22.54 14.90 20.94
CA LEU A 125 21.53 15.87 21.40
C LEU A 125 21.86 16.47 22.77
N GLN A 126 22.87 15.96 23.49
CA GLN A 126 23.40 16.59 24.72
C GLN A 126 23.72 18.08 24.52
N ARG A 127 24.04 18.49 23.28
CA ARG A 127 24.31 19.88 22.92
C ARG A 127 23.11 20.79 23.19
N PHE A 128 21.89 20.27 23.04
CA PHE A 128 20.64 20.99 23.24
C PHE A 128 20.03 20.70 24.61
N LEU A 129 20.17 19.46 25.08
CA LEU A 129 19.46 18.93 26.25
C LEU A 129 20.29 18.95 27.55
N GLY A 130 21.63 18.90 27.41
CA GLY A 130 22.54 18.53 28.50
C GLY A 130 22.80 17.02 28.55
N LYS A 131 23.90 16.63 29.22
CA LYS A 131 24.43 15.26 29.27
C LYS A 131 23.43 14.25 29.83
N THR A 132 22.90 14.49 31.02
CA THR A 132 21.97 13.56 31.69
C THR A 132 20.66 13.44 30.93
N SER A 133 20.07 14.56 30.50
CA SER A 133 18.83 14.56 29.72
C SER A 133 18.95 13.80 28.40
N ALA A 134 20.10 13.88 27.73
CA ALA A 134 20.34 13.11 26.51
C ALA A 134 20.43 11.60 26.77
N VAL A 135 21.04 11.17 27.88
CA VAL A 135 21.06 9.74 28.26
C VAL A 135 19.66 9.25 28.62
N VAL A 136 18.91 10.01 29.43
CA VAL A 136 17.51 9.69 29.78
C VAL A 136 16.63 9.64 28.53
N GLY A 137 16.77 10.60 27.63
CA GLY A 137 16.06 10.62 26.35
C GLY A 137 16.38 9.40 25.49
N GLY A 138 17.65 8.99 25.41
CA GLY A 138 18.06 7.76 24.71
C GLY A 138 17.46 6.50 25.30
N ILE A 139 17.39 6.38 26.63
CA ILE A 139 16.73 5.24 27.31
C ILE A 139 15.23 5.23 27.02
N LEU A 140 14.55 6.37 27.17
CA LEU A 140 13.11 6.47 26.96
C LEU A 140 12.71 6.31 25.51
N PHE A 141 13.57 6.68 24.56
CA PHE A 141 13.31 6.55 23.13
C PHE A 141 12.95 5.12 22.75
N THR A 142 13.71 4.14 23.22
CA THR A 142 13.44 2.73 22.89
C THR A 142 12.16 2.18 23.50
N LEU A 143 11.58 2.86 24.49
CA LEU A 143 10.36 2.47 25.17
C LEU A 143 9.13 3.12 24.54
N LEU A 144 9.31 4.03 23.58
CA LEU A 144 8.19 4.74 22.97
C LEU A 144 7.17 3.75 22.39
N PRO A 145 5.88 3.83 22.80
CA PRO A 145 4.88 2.83 22.45
C PRO A 145 4.69 2.61 20.94
N ASP A 146 4.78 3.66 20.12
CA ASP A 146 4.66 3.53 18.67
C ASP A 146 5.86 2.81 18.04
N LEU A 147 7.08 3.02 18.54
CA LEU A 147 8.28 2.35 18.01
C LEU A 147 8.23 0.84 18.26
N ILE A 148 7.85 0.43 19.48
CA ILE A 148 7.68 -0.99 19.81
C ILE A 148 6.54 -1.60 18.99
N ARG A 149 5.40 -0.89 18.85
CA ARG A 149 4.28 -1.34 18.02
C ARG A 149 4.68 -1.55 16.56
N VAL A 150 5.42 -0.61 15.98
CA VAL A 150 5.93 -0.75 14.61
C VAL A 150 6.88 -1.95 14.47
N ALA A 151 7.73 -2.19 15.47
CA ALA A 151 8.67 -3.30 15.44
C ALA A 151 8.01 -4.68 15.62
N PHE A 152 6.96 -4.79 16.44
CA PHE A 152 6.45 -6.10 16.88
C PHE A 152 4.97 -6.38 16.62
N SER A 153 4.13 -5.37 16.39
CA SER A 153 2.75 -5.57 15.95
C SER A 153 2.67 -5.43 14.43
N GLU A 154 3.23 -4.35 13.86
CA GLU A 154 3.34 -4.26 12.40
C GLU A 154 4.47 -5.14 11.86
N GLY A 155 5.61 -5.24 12.55
CA GLY A 155 6.77 -5.97 12.00
C GLY A 155 7.44 -5.26 10.81
N ASN A 156 7.20 -3.95 10.66
CA ASN A 156 7.62 -3.18 9.49
C ASN A 156 9.08 -2.73 9.62
N LEU A 157 10.01 -3.58 9.14
CA LEU A 157 11.46 -3.35 9.25
C LEU A 157 11.94 -2.02 8.61
N PRO A 158 11.45 -1.62 7.43
CA PRO A 158 11.73 -0.29 6.88
C PRO A 158 11.41 0.84 7.87
N ARG A 159 10.24 0.82 8.50
CA ARG A 159 9.86 1.84 9.50
C ARG A 159 10.73 1.78 10.76
N VAL A 160 11.15 0.59 11.20
CA VAL A 160 12.07 0.43 12.34
C VAL A 160 13.41 1.11 12.05
N MET A 161 14.00 0.84 10.88
CA MET A 161 15.24 1.49 10.45
C MET A 161 15.08 3.00 10.30
N ALA A 162 13.99 3.46 9.68
CA ALA A 162 13.72 4.88 9.51
C ALA A 162 13.62 5.60 10.87
N SER A 163 12.91 4.98 11.82
CA SER A 163 12.78 5.50 13.17
C SER A 163 14.13 5.56 13.88
N GLY A 164 14.99 4.55 13.72
CA GLY A 164 16.35 4.54 14.27
C GLY A 164 17.26 5.66 13.72
N LEU A 165 17.13 6.02 12.44
CA LEU A 165 17.88 7.13 11.82
C LEU A 165 17.39 8.52 12.25
N THR A 166 16.14 8.64 12.67
CA THR A 166 15.46 9.92 12.85
C THR A 166 16.05 10.82 13.96
N PRO A 167 16.43 10.32 15.16
CA PRO A 167 17.05 11.17 16.19
C PRO A 167 18.35 11.84 15.73
N LEU A 168 19.13 11.15 14.90
CA LEU A 168 20.36 11.71 14.34
C LEU A 168 20.05 12.80 13.29
N LEU A 169 19.02 12.60 12.47
CA LEU A 169 18.54 13.64 11.55
C LEU A 169 18.04 14.87 12.32
N LEU A 170 17.31 14.67 13.41
CA LEU A 170 16.86 15.76 14.29
C LEU A 170 18.06 16.54 14.85
N PHE A 171 19.14 15.86 15.26
CA PHE A 171 20.38 16.50 15.68
C PHE A 171 20.97 17.41 14.59
N PHE A 172 21.06 16.93 13.35
CA PHE A 172 21.58 17.74 12.23
C PHE A 172 20.64 18.90 11.88
N ALA A 173 19.33 18.67 11.83
CA ALA A 173 18.34 19.69 11.54
C ALA A 173 18.36 20.82 12.58
N LEU A 174 18.36 20.49 13.88
CA LEU A 174 18.48 21.47 14.95
C LEU A 174 19.82 22.21 14.91
N SER A 175 20.90 21.52 14.52
CA SER A 175 22.21 22.16 14.35
C SER A 175 22.17 23.24 13.26
N VAL A 176 21.54 22.95 12.11
CA VAL A 176 21.35 23.90 10.99
C VAL A 176 20.45 25.08 11.38
N LEU A 177 19.40 24.84 12.17
CA LEU A 177 18.43 25.88 12.57
C LEU A 177 18.98 26.78 13.67
N LEU A 178 19.65 26.22 14.68
CA LEU A 178 19.96 26.95 15.92
C LEU A 178 21.34 27.59 15.91
N TYR A 179 22.26 27.11 15.08
CA TYR A 179 23.66 27.54 15.06
C TYR A 179 24.15 27.83 13.64
N ASP A 180 25.15 28.71 13.52
CA ASP A 180 25.89 28.90 12.27
C ASP A 180 26.95 27.80 12.15
N GLU A 181 26.49 26.60 11.80
CA GLU A 181 27.33 25.42 11.68
C GLU A 181 28.03 25.33 10.32
N PRO A 182 29.17 24.61 10.26
CA PRO A 182 29.82 24.32 9.00
C PRO A 182 28.96 23.37 8.13
N ARG A 183 29.22 23.40 6.81
CA ARG A 183 28.54 22.57 5.78
C ARG A 183 28.38 21.07 6.12
N PRO A 184 29.24 20.38 6.89
CA PRO A 184 29.03 18.97 7.25
C PRO A 184 27.68 18.67 7.94
N LYS A 185 27.11 19.61 8.69
CA LYS A 185 25.78 19.39 9.31
C LYS A 185 24.66 19.41 8.28
N GLU A 186 24.78 20.28 7.29
CA GLU A 186 23.86 20.38 6.15
C GLU A 186 23.95 19.14 5.25
N ILE A 187 25.18 18.69 4.97
CA ILE A 187 25.44 17.42 4.26
C ILE A 187 24.85 16.25 5.05
N GLY A 188 24.98 16.25 6.38
CA GLY A 188 24.36 15.25 7.25
C GLY A 188 22.83 15.20 7.12
N VAL A 189 22.15 16.35 6.97
CA VAL A 189 20.70 16.39 6.67
C VAL A 189 20.41 15.71 5.34
N ALA A 190 21.12 16.10 4.28
CA ALA A 190 20.88 15.54 2.95
C ALA A 190 21.13 14.03 2.91
N LEU A 191 22.29 13.57 3.41
CA LEU A 191 22.65 12.15 3.40
C LEU A 191 21.67 11.30 4.21
N LEU A 192 21.29 11.73 5.43
CA LEU A 192 20.33 10.96 6.23
C LEU A 192 18.94 10.95 5.59
N LEU A 193 18.53 12.03 4.94
CA LEU A 193 17.24 12.04 4.25
C LEU A 193 17.26 11.20 2.98
N THR A 194 18.40 11.12 2.28
CA THR A 194 18.61 10.15 1.19
C THR A 194 18.48 8.72 1.71
N LEU A 195 19.16 8.39 2.82
CA LEU A 195 19.07 7.06 3.44
C LEU A 195 17.64 6.75 3.89
N LEU A 196 16.96 7.69 4.56
CA LEU A 196 15.56 7.54 4.95
C LEU A 196 14.64 7.31 3.75
N THR A 197 14.89 7.99 2.64
CA THR A 197 14.11 7.80 1.40
C THR A 197 14.33 6.40 0.83
N LEU A 198 15.59 5.92 0.81
CA LEU A 198 15.97 4.57 0.40
C LEU A 198 15.61 3.48 1.44
N THR A 199 15.17 3.88 2.63
CA THR A 199 14.57 3.01 3.64
C THR A 199 13.05 2.94 3.47
N HIS A 200 12.37 4.08 3.40
CA HIS A 200 10.91 4.16 3.25
C HIS A 200 10.48 5.57 2.80
N ALA A 201 10.06 5.73 1.55
CA ALA A 201 9.72 7.02 0.95
C ALA A 201 8.63 7.82 1.71
N MET A 202 7.48 7.20 2.02
CA MET A 202 6.40 7.89 2.73
C MET A 202 6.81 8.35 4.15
N ILE A 203 7.62 7.56 4.87
CA ILE A 203 8.12 7.98 6.19
C ILE A 203 9.13 9.12 6.06
N ALA A 204 10.00 9.10 5.05
CA ALA A 204 10.88 10.22 4.76
C ALA A 204 10.11 11.52 4.49
N ALA A 205 9.00 11.45 3.75
CA ALA A 205 8.10 12.58 3.53
C ALA A 205 7.46 13.08 4.84
N VAL A 206 6.92 12.18 5.67
CA VAL A 206 6.35 12.52 6.99
C VAL A 206 7.40 13.20 7.88
N ILE A 207 8.64 12.70 7.90
CA ILE A 207 9.75 13.30 8.65
C ILE A 207 10.08 14.69 8.11
N ALA A 208 10.18 14.87 6.79
CA ALA A 208 10.49 16.16 6.17
C ALA A 208 9.40 17.22 6.46
N VAL A 209 8.13 16.85 6.37
CA VAL A 209 6.99 17.70 6.74
C VAL A 209 7.04 18.06 8.23
N SER A 210 7.30 17.08 9.10
CA SER A 210 7.39 17.28 10.55
C SER A 210 8.56 18.20 10.95
N LEU A 211 9.72 18.05 10.31
CA LEU A 211 10.88 18.93 10.52
C LEU A 211 10.62 20.35 9.99
N THR A 212 9.87 20.47 8.89
CA THR A 212 9.45 21.77 8.35
C THR A 212 8.51 22.49 9.32
N LEU A 213 7.52 21.78 9.88
CA LEU A 213 6.64 22.31 10.94
C LEU A 213 7.46 22.78 12.15
N LEU A 214 8.39 21.96 12.63
CA LEU A 214 9.28 22.34 13.73
C LEU A 214 10.12 23.58 13.40
N ALA A 215 10.67 23.67 12.18
CA ALA A 215 11.45 24.80 11.73
C ALA A 215 10.62 26.10 11.70
N ILE A 216 9.38 26.02 11.23
CA ILE A 216 8.42 27.14 11.22
C ILE A 216 8.12 27.59 12.65
N LEU A 217 7.81 26.66 13.57
CA LEU A 217 7.53 27.01 14.98
C LEU A 217 8.77 27.58 15.71
N LEU A 218 9.97 27.12 15.38
CA LEU A 218 11.22 27.72 15.85
C LEU A 218 11.44 29.13 15.29
N TRP A 219 11.01 29.40 14.07
CA TRP A 219 11.09 30.72 13.46
C TRP A 219 10.09 31.69 14.08
N VAL A 220 8.81 31.28 14.19
CA VAL A 220 7.75 32.07 14.82
C VAL A 220 8.05 32.38 16.28
N SER A 221 8.66 31.44 17.01
CA SER A 221 9.12 31.69 18.40
C SER A 221 10.36 32.60 18.50
N GLY A 222 10.92 33.06 17.37
CA GLY A 222 12.11 33.89 17.30
C GLY A 222 13.39 33.15 17.71
N ARG A 223 13.43 31.82 17.65
CA ARG A 223 14.58 31.00 18.03
C ARG A 223 15.54 30.72 16.85
N THR A 224 15.04 30.83 15.62
CA THR A 224 15.81 30.76 14.36
C THR A 224 15.37 31.87 13.38
N SER A 225 16.06 31.98 12.24
CA SER A 225 15.76 32.92 11.17
C SER A 225 15.17 32.22 9.94
N LEU A 226 14.38 32.95 9.15
CA LEU A 226 13.78 32.44 7.91
C LEU A 226 14.85 31.90 6.92
N HIS A 227 16.02 32.56 6.87
CA HIS A 227 17.15 32.09 6.05
C HIS A 227 17.59 30.67 6.43
N ARG A 228 17.69 30.35 7.73
CA ARG A 228 18.08 29.02 8.20
C ARG A 228 16.99 27.98 7.96
N VAL A 229 15.72 28.38 8.04
CA VAL A 229 14.59 27.53 7.65
C VAL A 229 14.67 27.17 6.16
N GLY A 230 14.83 28.18 5.29
CA GLY A 230 15.02 27.95 3.85
C GLY A 230 16.23 27.09 3.53
N ARG A 231 17.34 27.28 4.26
CA ARG A 231 18.55 26.44 4.14
C ARG A 231 18.27 24.99 4.52
N LEU A 232 17.57 24.73 5.62
CA LEU A 232 17.18 23.37 6.01
C LEU A 232 16.32 22.71 4.91
N ILE A 233 15.28 23.41 4.44
CA ILE A 233 14.38 22.91 3.39
C ILE A 233 15.15 22.59 2.11
N LEU A 234 16.07 23.47 1.68
CA LEU A 234 16.91 23.23 0.52
C LEU A 234 17.71 21.93 0.64
N TRP A 235 18.39 21.71 1.77
CA TRP A 235 19.18 20.49 1.97
C TRP A 235 18.31 19.24 2.13
N MET A 236 17.09 19.37 2.65
CA MET A 236 16.12 18.27 2.61
C MET A 236 15.71 17.93 1.17
N ILE A 237 15.38 18.93 0.34
CA ILE A 237 15.04 18.71 -1.08
C ILE A 237 16.20 18.04 -1.82
N LEU A 238 17.44 18.49 -1.60
CA LEU A 238 18.63 17.85 -2.19
C LEU A 238 18.79 16.41 -1.70
N GLY A 239 18.56 16.13 -0.41
CA GLY A 239 18.60 14.77 0.13
C GLY A 239 17.57 13.82 -0.51
N ILE A 240 16.33 14.27 -0.70
CA ILE A 240 15.29 13.52 -1.41
C ILE A 240 15.66 13.34 -2.88
N GLY A 241 16.13 14.41 -3.53
CA GLY A 241 16.53 14.40 -4.93
C GLY A 241 17.72 13.46 -5.22
N LEU A 242 18.66 13.31 -4.28
CA LEU A 242 19.75 12.33 -4.37
C LEU A 242 19.25 10.89 -4.48
N ALA A 243 18.12 10.56 -3.84
CA ALA A 243 17.46 9.26 -3.97
C ALA A 243 16.62 9.11 -5.26
N GLY A 244 16.60 10.13 -6.14
CA GLY A 244 15.77 10.22 -7.34
C GLY A 244 15.87 9.02 -8.29
N ALA A 245 17.04 8.42 -8.44
CA ALA A 245 17.27 7.24 -9.27
C ALA A 245 16.39 6.04 -8.89
N TRP A 246 16.04 5.92 -7.60
CA TRP A 246 15.12 4.91 -7.09
C TRP A 246 13.72 5.49 -6.82
N LEU A 247 13.65 6.66 -6.18
CA LEU A 247 12.40 7.27 -5.74
C LEU A 247 11.46 7.55 -6.91
N LEU A 248 11.97 8.08 -8.03
CA LEU A 248 11.10 8.49 -9.13
C LEU A 248 10.42 7.28 -9.81
N PRO A 249 11.13 6.19 -10.18
CA PRO A 249 10.48 4.95 -10.61
C PRO A 249 9.50 4.36 -9.60
N SER A 250 9.80 4.44 -8.29
CA SER A 250 8.92 3.90 -7.23
C SER A 250 7.57 4.63 -7.11
N LEU A 251 7.52 5.88 -7.59
CA LEU A 251 6.33 6.75 -7.55
C LEU A 251 5.53 6.71 -8.85
N THR A 252 5.86 5.79 -9.76
CA THR A 252 5.10 5.55 -10.98
C THR A 252 4.60 4.13 -10.96
N GLY A 253 3.30 3.92 -11.19
CA GLY A 253 2.67 2.61 -11.03
C GLY A 253 2.19 2.32 -9.60
N GLY A 254 1.37 1.29 -9.42
CA GLY A 254 0.97 0.77 -8.10
C GLY A 254 0.03 1.72 -7.35
N ILE A 255 0.26 1.94 -6.04
CA ILE A 255 -0.60 2.81 -5.20
C ILE A 255 -0.76 4.25 -5.70
N THR A 256 0.15 4.73 -6.54
CA THR A 256 0.03 6.07 -7.15
C THR A 256 -0.99 6.13 -8.27
N GLU A 257 -1.38 4.98 -8.83
CA GLU A 257 -2.47 4.82 -9.82
C GLU A 257 -3.81 4.53 -9.15
N LEU A 258 -3.81 4.09 -7.88
CA LEU A 258 -5.06 3.94 -7.12
C LEU A 258 -5.71 5.30 -6.93
N GLU A 259 -7.02 5.41 -7.23
CA GLU A 259 -7.74 6.67 -7.10
C GLU A 259 -7.61 7.22 -5.68
N ALA A 260 -7.25 8.50 -5.56
CA ALA A 260 -7.07 9.18 -4.28
C ALA A 260 -8.31 9.07 -3.37
N GLY A 261 -9.52 8.96 -3.95
CA GLY A 261 -10.78 8.72 -3.25
C GLY A 261 -10.84 7.35 -2.56
N ALA A 262 -10.43 6.27 -3.24
CA ALA A 262 -10.34 4.92 -2.67
C ALA A 262 -9.28 4.83 -1.57
N VAL A 263 -8.12 5.48 -1.77
CA VAL A 263 -7.05 5.58 -0.76
C VAL A 263 -7.48 6.44 0.44
N SER A 264 -8.27 7.50 0.23
CA SER A 264 -8.71 8.43 1.28
C SER A 264 -9.76 7.85 2.24
N ARG A 265 -10.65 6.97 1.76
CA ARG A 265 -11.65 6.27 2.58
C ARG A 265 -11.02 5.26 3.56
N GLY A 266 -9.80 4.80 3.26
CA GLY A 266 -9.02 3.87 4.09
C GLY A 266 -7.88 4.51 4.89
N LEU A 267 -7.83 5.84 5.04
CA LEU A 267 -6.77 6.48 5.84
C LEU A 267 -6.89 6.07 7.31
N ALA A 268 -6.05 5.13 7.72
CA ALA A 268 -5.94 4.68 9.10
C ALA A 268 -5.73 5.89 10.02
N SER A 269 -6.73 6.15 10.85
CA SER A 269 -6.74 7.20 11.87
C SER A 269 -7.25 6.60 13.18
N VAL A 270 -6.91 7.23 14.29
CA VAL A 270 -7.13 6.67 15.63
C VAL A 270 -7.92 7.67 16.47
N PRO A 271 -9.07 7.30 17.05
CA PRO A 271 -9.82 8.20 17.93
C PRO A 271 -8.99 8.72 19.11
N TRP A 272 -9.28 9.95 19.57
CA TRP A 272 -8.56 10.52 20.72
C TRP A 272 -8.70 9.69 21.99
N ALA A 273 -9.84 9.06 22.19
CA ALA A 273 -10.09 8.19 23.34
C ALA A 273 -9.06 7.06 23.40
N ASP A 274 -8.67 6.49 22.27
CA ASP A 274 -7.71 5.38 22.22
C ASP A 274 -6.26 5.88 22.28
N LEU A 275 -5.96 6.98 21.58
CA LEU A 275 -4.59 7.52 21.55
C LEU A 275 -4.11 8.04 22.93
N LEU A 276 -5.04 8.47 23.78
CA LEU A 276 -4.75 9.05 25.10
C LEU A 276 -5.05 8.10 26.26
N ASN A 277 -5.53 6.88 26.02
CA ASN A 277 -5.89 5.94 27.08
C ASN A 277 -4.76 4.92 27.33
N PRO A 278 -3.96 5.04 28.40
CA PRO A 278 -2.91 4.07 28.71
C PRO A 278 -3.43 2.64 28.92
N PHE A 279 -4.69 2.49 29.34
CA PHE A 279 -5.31 1.20 29.61
C PHE A 279 -5.84 0.51 28.34
N SER A 280 -5.91 1.20 27.19
CA SER A 280 -6.26 0.56 25.91
C SER A 280 -5.28 -0.57 25.59
N ARG A 281 -3.99 -0.36 25.91
CA ARG A 281 -2.91 -1.34 25.76
C ARG A 281 -3.02 -2.55 26.69
N LEU A 282 -3.79 -2.48 27.78
CA LEU A 282 -4.07 -3.67 28.59
C LEU A 282 -5.08 -4.60 27.92
N LYS A 283 -5.99 -4.05 27.10
CA LYS A 283 -7.00 -4.82 26.36
C LYS A 283 -6.46 -5.30 25.03
N ASN A 284 -5.86 -4.40 24.27
CA ASN A 284 -5.23 -4.70 22.99
C ASN A 284 -3.86 -4.01 22.94
N ILE A 285 -2.82 -4.81 23.16
CA ILE A 285 -1.42 -4.37 23.17
C ILE A 285 -0.99 -3.77 21.83
N GLU A 286 -1.72 -3.96 20.74
CA GLU A 286 -1.40 -3.46 19.39
C GLU A 286 -2.00 -2.08 19.08
N THR A 287 -2.90 -1.57 19.92
CA THR A 287 -3.59 -0.29 19.69
C THR A 287 -2.59 0.88 19.60
N PRO A 288 -2.66 1.81 18.62
CA PRO A 288 -1.74 2.94 18.55
C PRO A 288 -1.80 3.84 19.80
N TYR A 289 -0.63 4.33 20.28
CA TYR A 289 -0.51 5.09 21.52
C TYR A 289 0.76 5.96 21.54
N VAL A 290 0.71 7.16 22.14
CA VAL A 290 1.84 8.14 22.18
C VAL A 290 2.42 8.39 23.57
N SER A 291 1.84 7.81 24.64
CA SER A 291 2.06 8.14 26.06
C SER A 291 1.30 9.39 26.53
N LEU A 292 0.21 9.16 27.27
CA LEU A 292 -0.54 10.19 27.98
C LEU A 292 0.36 10.90 29.00
N VAL A 293 1.18 10.16 29.73
CA VAL A 293 2.08 10.73 30.74
C VAL A 293 3.07 11.69 30.09
N LEU A 294 3.62 11.32 28.92
CA LEU A 294 4.55 12.16 28.18
C LEU A 294 3.86 13.45 27.70
N ILE A 295 2.65 13.36 27.16
CA ILE A 295 1.85 14.53 26.75
C ILE A 295 1.60 15.45 27.95
N LEU A 296 1.16 14.91 29.09
CA LEU A 296 0.91 15.68 30.31
C LEU A 296 2.19 16.34 30.84
N ALA A 297 3.32 15.63 30.85
CA ALA A 297 4.61 16.18 31.29
C ALA A 297 5.09 17.34 30.39
N VAL A 298 4.86 17.23 29.08
CA VAL A 298 5.12 18.31 28.13
C VAL A 298 4.16 19.47 28.36
N LEU A 299 2.86 19.24 28.53
CA LEU A 299 1.89 20.29 28.83
C LEU A 299 2.24 21.06 30.10
N ILE A 300 2.60 20.37 31.19
CA ILE A 300 3.07 21.02 32.42
C ILE A 300 4.31 21.87 32.12
N SER A 301 5.24 21.37 31.30
CA SER A 301 6.43 22.13 30.92
C SER A 301 6.15 23.34 30.01
N LEU A 302 5.06 23.31 29.23
CA LEU A 302 4.60 24.44 28.42
C LEU A 302 3.90 25.51 29.26
N LEU A 303 3.17 25.10 30.31
CA LEU A 303 2.46 26.00 31.22
C LEU A 303 3.37 26.60 32.30
N ALA A 304 4.38 25.85 32.75
CA ALA A 304 5.30 26.26 33.80
C ALA A 304 6.38 27.24 33.28
N PRO A 305 6.41 28.52 33.74
CA PRO A 305 7.35 29.51 33.22
C PRO A 305 8.83 29.16 33.41
N TRP A 306 9.16 28.38 34.45
CA TRP A 306 10.55 28.00 34.78
C TRP A 306 11.14 26.92 33.88
N SER A 307 10.30 26.11 33.21
CA SER A 307 10.72 25.05 32.29
C SER A 307 10.40 25.35 30.83
N ARG A 308 9.56 26.36 30.58
CA ARG A 308 9.19 26.85 29.25
C ARG A 308 10.35 27.57 28.56
N SER A 309 11.04 26.88 27.67
CA SER A 309 11.98 27.48 26.72
C SER A 309 11.37 27.56 25.31
N ARG A 310 11.90 28.42 24.44
CA ARG A 310 11.46 28.49 23.02
C ARG A 310 11.61 27.14 22.29
N LEU A 311 12.63 26.36 22.68
CA LEU A 311 12.86 25.03 22.12
C LEU A 311 11.78 24.05 22.59
N VAL A 312 11.51 23.99 23.90
CA VAL A 312 10.43 23.18 24.50
C VAL A 312 9.07 23.56 23.91
N LEU A 313 8.82 24.86 23.72
CA LEU A 313 7.60 25.37 23.08
C LEU A 313 7.45 24.81 21.66
N ALA A 314 8.46 24.99 20.82
CA ALA A 314 8.39 24.57 19.42
C ALA A 314 8.28 23.04 19.27
N THR A 315 9.09 22.26 20.00
CA THR A 315 9.05 20.80 19.90
C THR A 315 7.80 20.23 20.57
N GLY A 316 7.38 20.78 21.71
CA GLY A 316 6.17 20.35 22.41
C GLY A 316 4.91 20.59 21.57
N LEU A 317 4.74 21.79 21.03
CA LEU A 317 3.62 22.11 20.14
C LEU A 317 3.65 21.29 18.85
N SER A 318 4.84 21.09 18.24
CA SER A 318 4.96 20.22 17.06
C SER A 318 4.50 18.80 17.39
N GLY A 319 4.99 18.22 18.49
CA GLY A 319 4.63 16.86 18.88
C GLY A 319 3.14 16.69 19.17
N ILE A 320 2.53 17.66 19.87
CA ILE A 320 1.09 17.69 20.12
C ILE A 320 0.31 17.78 18.81
N LEU A 321 0.63 18.74 17.93
CA LEU A 321 -0.06 18.90 16.63
C LEU A 321 0.04 17.66 15.75
N LEU A 322 1.22 17.03 15.68
CA LEU A 322 1.41 15.80 14.91
C LEU A 322 0.63 14.61 15.49
N ALA A 323 0.55 14.49 16.82
CA ALA A 323 -0.36 13.53 17.44
C ALA A 323 -1.81 13.84 17.03
N PHE A 324 -2.18 15.14 17.01
CA PHE A 324 -3.50 15.60 16.63
C PHE A 324 -3.87 15.27 15.15
N LEU A 325 -2.90 15.29 14.24
CA LEU A 325 -3.12 14.94 12.84
C LEU A 325 -3.52 13.47 12.62
N ALA A 326 -3.21 12.58 13.57
CA ALA A 326 -3.51 11.15 13.44
C ALA A 326 -4.98 10.77 13.70
N THR A 327 -5.87 11.75 13.96
CA THR A 327 -7.29 11.47 14.18
C THR A 327 -8.18 11.62 12.95
N PRO A 328 -9.38 11.00 12.99
CA PRO A 328 -10.45 11.27 12.04
C PRO A 328 -10.77 12.76 11.87
N GLN A 329 -10.82 13.55 12.96
CA GLN A 329 -11.25 14.96 12.90
C GLN A 329 -10.31 15.83 12.05
N LEU A 330 -9.01 15.56 12.08
CA LEU A 330 -8.02 16.29 11.28
C LEU A 330 -7.59 15.55 10.00
N THR A 331 -8.13 14.35 9.74
CA THR A 331 -7.88 13.63 8.50
C THR A 331 -8.37 14.43 7.29
N ARG A 332 -9.47 15.19 7.41
CA ARG A 332 -9.92 16.11 6.33
C ARG A 332 -8.87 17.15 5.94
N VAL A 333 -8.10 17.65 6.91
CA VAL A 333 -7.02 18.61 6.66
C VAL A 333 -5.88 17.93 5.90
N VAL A 334 -5.52 16.71 6.29
CA VAL A 334 -4.50 15.91 5.61
C VAL A 334 -4.94 15.57 4.19
N SER A 335 -6.19 15.15 3.99
CA SER A 335 -6.75 14.82 2.69
C SER A 335 -6.76 15.99 1.71
N ALA A 336 -6.83 17.23 2.20
CA ALA A 336 -6.77 18.44 1.39
C ALA A 336 -5.35 18.80 0.90
N LEU A 337 -4.30 18.19 1.47
CA LEU A 337 -2.93 18.44 1.03
C LEU A 337 -2.65 17.77 -0.32
N PRO A 338 -1.82 18.38 -1.18
CA PRO A 338 -1.35 17.69 -2.38
C PRO A 338 -0.59 16.43 -1.97
N LEU A 339 -0.77 15.35 -2.74
CA LEU A 339 -0.18 14.03 -2.46
C LEU A 339 -0.61 13.44 -1.11
N SER A 340 -1.80 13.77 -0.62
CA SER A 340 -2.37 13.25 0.64
C SER A 340 -2.49 11.72 0.68
N SER A 341 -2.61 11.07 -0.47
CA SER A 341 -2.53 9.60 -0.62
C SER A 341 -1.21 9.01 -0.09
N LEU A 342 -0.13 9.80 -0.05
CA LEU A 342 1.18 9.42 0.47
C LEU A 342 1.37 9.74 1.97
N LEU A 343 0.47 10.52 2.58
CA LEU A 343 0.61 11.06 3.94
C LEU A 343 -0.40 10.45 4.91
N TRP A 344 -0.21 9.18 5.27
CA TRP A 344 -1.15 8.49 6.15
C TRP A 344 -1.14 9.06 7.59
N PRO A 345 -2.29 9.50 8.15
CA PRO A 345 -2.40 10.15 9.46
C PRO A 345 -1.67 9.42 10.59
N ILE A 346 -1.88 8.11 10.74
CA ILE A 346 -1.26 7.31 11.80
C ILE A 346 0.29 7.32 11.75
N ARG A 347 0.91 7.56 10.58
CA ARG A 347 2.38 7.54 10.44
C ARG A 347 3.06 8.76 11.06
N PHE A 348 2.30 9.81 11.40
CA PHE A 348 2.83 10.95 12.14
C PHE A 348 3.12 10.65 13.61
N LEU A 349 2.58 9.57 14.19
CA LEU A 349 2.73 9.22 15.61
C LEU A 349 4.19 9.01 16.03
N GLY A 350 5.03 8.45 15.17
CA GLY A 350 6.46 8.28 15.45
C GLY A 350 7.19 9.62 15.64
N MET A 351 6.91 10.59 14.76
CA MET A 351 7.45 11.95 14.87
C MET A 351 6.84 12.73 16.04
N ALA A 352 5.54 12.54 16.30
CA ALA A 352 4.87 13.12 17.46
C ALA A 352 5.56 12.67 18.76
N SER A 353 5.75 11.36 18.92
CA SER A 353 6.40 10.74 20.07
C SER A 353 7.84 11.22 20.25
N LEU A 354 8.61 11.32 19.16
CA LEU A 354 9.98 11.84 19.19
C LEU A 354 10.03 13.30 19.66
N PHE A 355 9.18 14.17 19.13
CA PHE A 355 9.15 15.58 19.49
C PHE A 355 8.66 15.83 20.91
N LEU A 356 7.67 15.07 21.37
CA LEU A 356 7.21 15.09 22.76
C LEU A 356 8.31 14.63 23.70
N LEU A 357 9.01 13.53 23.38
CA LEU A 357 10.14 13.05 24.17
C LEU A 357 11.27 14.07 24.22
N PHE A 358 11.57 14.71 23.09
CA PHE A 358 12.59 15.75 23.04
C PHE A 358 12.20 16.94 23.91
N ALA A 359 10.95 17.39 23.85
CA ALA A 359 10.44 18.49 24.67
C ALA A 359 10.54 18.15 26.17
N PHE A 360 10.13 16.95 26.56
CA PHE A 360 10.25 16.46 27.93
C PHE A 360 11.71 16.42 28.40
N ALA A 361 12.61 15.82 27.60
CA ALA A 361 14.04 15.74 27.90
C ALA A 361 14.69 17.13 28.03
N ALA A 362 14.28 18.09 27.20
CA ALA A 362 14.75 19.47 27.26
C ALA A 362 14.32 20.18 28.54
N SER A 363 13.16 19.81 29.10
CA SER A 363 12.65 20.35 30.34
C SER A 363 13.32 19.75 31.59
N LEU A 364 13.82 18.50 31.54
CA LEU A 364 14.36 17.79 32.71
C LEU A 364 15.40 18.58 33.52
N ARG A 365 16.25 19.38 32.88
CA ARG A 365 17.25 20.20 33.60
C ARG A 365 16.60 21.24 34.50
N ALA A 366 15.56 21.92 34.00
CA ALA A 366 14.83 22.93 34.76
C ALA A 366 14.02 22.28 35.89
N TRP A 367 13.41 21.13 35.62
CA TRP A 367 12.69 20.34 36.61
C TRP A 367 13.61 19.83 37.71
N TRP A 368 14.79 19.29 37.36
CA TRP A 368 15.77 18.80 38.33
C TRP A 368 16.25 19.93 39.25
N SER A 369 16.48 21.12 38.71
CA SER A 369 16.88 22.28 39.50
C SER A 369 15.77 22.74 40.47
N LYS A 370 14.50 22.47 40.15
CA LYS A 370 13.36 22.88 40.98
C LYS A 370 12.99 21.84 42.03
N SER A 371 12.92 20.57 41.62
CA SER A 371 12.61 19.44 42.50
C SER A 371 13.14 18.13 41.88
N PRO A 372 14.30 17.64 42.35
CA PRO A 372 14.83 16.34 41.92
C PRO A 372 13.87 15.17 42.19
N PRO A 373 13.20 15.05 43.36
CA PRO A 373 12.26 13.94 43.60
C PRO A 373 11.10 13.90 42.60
N VAL A 374 10.50 15.06 42.28
CA VAL A 374 9.42 15.15 41.29
C VAL A 374 9.94 14.79 39.89
N THR A 375 11.15 15.20 39.55
CA THR A 375 11.76 14.88 38.26
C THR A 375 11.99 13.38 38.11
N VAL A 376 12.53 12.71 39.14
CA VAL A 376 12.70 11.26 39.17
C VAL A 376 11.35 10.55 39.08
N PHE A 377 10.36 11.02 39.84
CA PHE A 377 9.00 10.47 39.80
C PHE A 377 8.38 10.57 38.40
N LEU A 378 8.52 11.71 37.71
CA LEU A 378 8.02 11.86 36.34
C LEU A 378 8.74 10.97 35.33
N ILE A 379 10.07 10.83 35.44
CA ILE A 379 10.82 9.89 34.61
C ILE A 379 10.32 8.46 34.85
N ALA A 380 10.12 8.07 36.11
CA ALA A 380 9.57 6.76 36.46
C ALA A 380 8.15 6.55 35.94
N LEU A 381 7.30 7.58 35.99
CA LEU A 381 5.93 7.55 35.47
C LEU A 381 5.91 7.38 33.94
N VAL A 382 6.77 8.10 33.21
CA VAL A 382 6.94 7.93 31.76
C VAL A 382 7.46 6.53 31.44
N MET A 383 8.47 6.04 32.18
CA MET A 383 8.97 4.67 32.00
C MET A 383 7.90 3.61 32.26
N ALA A 384 7.05 3.79 33.27
CA ALA A 384 5.97 2.86 33.59
C ALA A 384 4.88 2.85 32.51
N ASP A 385 4.46 4.03 32.05
CA ASP A 385 3.46 4.19 30.99
C ASP A 385 3.94 3.61 29.65
N CYS A 386 5.13 4.01 29.21
CA CYS A 386 5.77 3.47 28.01
C CYS A 386 6.08 1.96 28.15
N GLY A 387 6.48 1.54 29.35
CA GLY A 387 6.87 0.17 29.68
C GLY A 387 5.76 -0.86 29.52
N LEU A 388 4.49 -0.47 29.53
CA LEU A 388 3.37 -1.37 29.19
C LEU A 388 3.52 -1.97 27.78
N SER A 389 4.17 -1.24 26.87
CA SER A 389 4.37 -1.66 25.48
C SER A 389 5.42 -2.75 25.32
N THR A 390 6.33 -2.95 26.29
CA THR A 390 7.36 -4.01 26.20
C THR A 390 6.77 -5.41 26.20
N ARG A 391 5.50 -5.56 26.60
CA ARG A 391 4.73 -6.81 26.46
C ARG A 391 4.54 -7.25 25.01
N LEU A 392 4.78 -6.39 24.02
CA LEU A 392 4.81 -6.75 22.60
C LEU A 392 6.14 -7.41 22.18
N ILE A 393 7.19 -7.30 22.99
CA ILE A 393 8.51 -7.87 22.70
C ILE A 393 8.48 -9.36 23.07
N PHE A 394 7.78 -10.16 22.28
CA PHE A 394 7.77 -11.61 22.42
C PHE A 394 7.95 -12.26 21.05
N LEU A 395 8.34 -13.53 21.10
CA LEU A 395 8.52 -14.40 19.94
C LEU A 395 7.50 -15.53 20.02
N ARG A 396 7.08 -16.05 18.87
CA ARG A 396 6.20 -17.21 18.79
C ARG A 396 6.74 -18.22 17.79
N PRO A 397 6.48 -19.52 18.00
CA PRO A 397 6.64 -20.49 16.93
C PRO A 397 5.71 -20.17 15.76
N LEU A 398 6.06 -20.67 14.58
CA LEU A 398 5.16 -20.66 13.43
C LEU A 398 3.82 -21.33 13.81
N ASN A 399 2.71 -20.80 13.30
CA ASN A 399 1.40 -21.39 13.51
C ASN A 399 1.39 -22.84 12.96
N PRO A 400 1.09 -23.85 13.81
CA PRO A 400 1.15 -25.26 13.40
C PRO A 400 0.12 -25.61 12.32
N ASN A 401 -1.03 -24.91 12.29
CA ASN A 401 -2.05 -25.13 11.27
C ASN A 401 -1.55 -24.66 9.90
N LEU A 402 -0.93 -23.48 9.82
CA LEU A 402 -0.29 -23.01 8.60
C LEU A 402 0.89 -23.91 8.17
N ALA A 403 1.72 -24.31 9.14
CA ALA A 403 2.86 -25.19 8.87
C ALA A 403 2.41 -26.55 8.29
N SER A 404 1.35 -27.15 8.84
CA SER A 404 0.84 -28.44 8.34
C SER A 404 0.23 -28.34 6.95
N ILE A 405 -0.44 -27.22 6.62
CA ILE A 405 -0.89 -26.94 5.25
C ILE A 405 0.33 -26.81 4.32
N GLY A 406 1.34 -26.03 4.68
CA GLY A 406 2.56 -25.87 3.88
C GLY A 406 3.27 -27.21 3.60
N GLN A 407 3.40 -28.06 4.63
CA GLN A 407 3.96 -29.41 4.47
C GLN A 407 3.11 -30.30 3.55
N THR A 408 1.79 -30.25 3.68
CA THR A 408 0.88 -31.04 2.82
C THR A 408 0.95 -30.55 1.37
N MET A 409 0.95 -29.24 1.16
CA MET A 409 1.06 -28.60 -0.16
C MET A 409 2.37 -28.97 -0.87
N ALA A 410 3.49 -29.02 -0.13
CA ALA A 410 4.79 -29.43 -0.66
C ALA A 410 4.81 -30.88 -1.22
N THR A 411 3.87 -31.74 -0.82
CA THR A 411 3.80 -33.13 -1.31
C THR A 411 2.94 -33.32 -2.56
N ARG A 412 2.27 -32.25 -3.02
CA ARG A 412 1.32 -32.28 -4.14
C ARG A 412 1.87 -31.51 -5.34
N SER A 413 1.39 -31.81 -6.54
CA SER A 413 1.80 -31.09 -7.75
C SER A 413 0.85 -29.94 -8.05
N GLY A 414 1.37 -28.72 -8.18
CA GLY A 414 0.56 -27.53 -8.39
C GLY A 414 1.44 -26.33 -8.71
N TRP A 415 0.87 -25.35 -9.40
CA TRP A 415 1.58 -24.15 -9.80
C TRP A 415 1.45 -23.04 -8.75
N ARG A 416 0.21 -22.59 -8.49
CA ARG A 416 -0.06 -21.40 -7.70
C ARG A 416 -1.02 -21.59 -6.55
N GLU A 417 -0.77 -20.80 -5.52
CA GLU A 417 -1.57 -20.73 -4.31
C GLU A 417 -2.36 -19.41 -4.23
N ALA A 418 -3.59 -19.53 -3.71
CA ALA A 418 -4.46 -18.42 -3.35
C ALA A 418 -4.94 -18.52 -1.89
N THR A 419 -4.48 -17.59 -1.05
CA THR A 419 -4.95 -17.44 0.33
C THR A 419 -6.17 -16.50 0.40
N LEU A 420 -7.36 -17.06 0.62
CA LEU A 420 -8.61 -16.32 0.84
C LEU A 420 -8.84 -16.14 2.35
N ASP A 421 -8.29 -15.07 2.91
CA ASP A 421 -8.30 -14.81 4.36
C ASP A 421 -8.66 -13.37 4.75
N GLU A 422 -9.02 -12.51 3.78
CA GLU A 422 -9.18 -11.05 3.98
C GLU A 422 -7.98 -10.40 4.70
N SER A 423 -6.75 -10.90 4.46
CA SER A 423 -5.52 -10.44 5.13
C SER A 423 -5.49 -10.68 6.66
N ARG A 424 -6.29 -11.61 7.21
CA ARG A 424 -6.33 -11.90 8.65
C ARG A 424 -5.17 -12.79 9.14
N LEU A 425 -4.50 -13.54 8.26
CA LEU A 425 -3.37 -14.43 8.60
C LEU A 425 -2.02 -13.72 8.58
N GLY A 426 -1.97 -12.45 8.20
CA GLY A 426 -0.72 -11.72 8.10
C GLY A 426 0.18 -12.23 6.97
N SER A 427 1.46 -11.87 7.02
CA SER A 427 2.45 -12.36 6.06
C SER A 427 2.92 -13.80 6.28
N ALA A 428 2.41 -14.48 7.30
CA ALA A 428 2.84 -15.84 7.65
C ALA A 428 2.45 -16.86 6.58
N ALA A 429 1.23 -16.77 6.04
CA ALA A 429 0.77 -17.61 4.94
C ALA A 429 1.71 -17.49 3.74
N SER A 430 2.04 -16.24 3.37
CA SER A 430 2.91 -16.01 2.22
C SER A 430 4.30 -16.59 2.38
N TRP A 431 4.92 -16.43 3.55
CA TRP A 431 6.23 -17.02 3.77
C TRP A 431 6.16 -18.56 3.72
N VAL A 432 5.18 -19.19 4.37
CA VAL A 432 5.07 -20.65 4.42
C VAL A 432 4.85 -21.27 3.04
N PHE A 433 3.93 -20.74 2.23
CA PHE A 433 3.56 -21.38 0.97
C PHE A 433 4.60 -21.20 -0.14
N THR A 434 5.34 -20.09 -0.14
CA THR A 434 6.47 -19.96 -1.07
C THR A 434 7.74 -20.63 -0.55
N ASP A 435 8.17 -20.37 0.68
CA ASP A 435 9.45 -20.91 1.19
C ASP A 435 9.40 -22.43 1.38
N GLN A 436 8.31 -22.96 1.96
CA GLN A 436 8.22 -24.40 2.26
C GLN A 436 7.57 -25.21 1.13
N ALA A 437 6.51 -24.70 0.51
CA ALA A 437 5.77 -25.44 -0.52
C ALA A 437 6.18 -25.11 -1.96
N GLN A 438 7.10 -24.15 -2.15
CA GLN A 438 7.63 -23.75 -3.47
C GLN A 438 6.51 -23.36 -4.45
N ARG A 439 5.46 -22.70 -3.94
CA ARG A 439 4.37 -22.15 -4.75
C ARG A 439 4.62 -20.69 -5.09
N GLU A 440 4.29 -20.36 -6.34
CA GLU A 440 4.00 -18.97 -6.69
C GLU A 440 2.65 -18.58 -6.06
N GLN A 441 2.52 -17.33 -5.64
CA GLN A 441 1.28 -16.85 -5.02
C GLN A 441 0.62 -15.76 -5.85
N ILE A 442 -0.70 -15.81 -5.91
CA ILE A 442 -1.50 -14.70 -6.42
C ILE A 442 -1.73 -13.64 -5.34
N PHE A 443 -1.77 -14.04 -4.07
CA PHE A 443 -1.87 -13.13 -2.93
C PHE A 443 -0.49 -12.81 -2.34
N GLY A 444 -0.52 -11.94 -1.33
CA GLY A 444 0.46 -11.97 -0.26
C GLY A 444 0.30 -10.77 0.65
N TRP A 445 1.39 -10.30 1.25
CA TRP A 445 1.36 -9.17 2.19
C TRP A 445 1.93 -7.88 1.62
N GLY A 446 1.15 -6.79 1.66
CA GLY A 446 1.53 -5.48 1.12
C GLY A 446 1.28 -5.33 -0.38
N TYR A 447 0.01 -5.41 -0.80
CA TYR A 447 -0.37 -5.41 -2.21
C TYR A 447 -0.17 -4.06 -2.92
N GLN A 448 0.19 -2.99 -2.21
CA GLN A 448 0.27 -1.63 -2.76
C GLN A 448 1.27 -1.45 -3.91
N GLY A 449 2.28 -2.33 -4.00
CA GLY A 449 3.25 -2.35 -5.09
C GLY A 449 2.92 -3.34 -6.21
N ALA A 450 1.82 -4.09 -6.11
CA ALA A 450 1.43 -5.08 -7.11
C ALA A 450 0.67 -4.40 -8.26
N ARG A 451 1.01 -4.75 -9.50
CA ARG A 451 0.24 -4.29 -10.66
C ARG A 451 -1.17 -4.91 -10.69
N THR A 452 -1.29 -6.10 -10.12
CA THR A 452 -2.52 -6.89 -9.95
C THR A 452 -3.20 -6.63 -8.60
N ALA A 453 -2.88 -5.52 -7.93
CA ALA A 453 -3.46 -5.12 -6.64
C ALA A 453 -5.00 -5.14 -6.63
N LEU A 454 -5.63 -4.58 -7.67
CA LEU A 454 -7.07 -4.54 -7.81
C LEU A 454 -7.62 -5.94 -8.06
N ASN A 455 -7.01 -6.72 -8.96
CA ASN A 455 -7.40 -8.10 -9.26
C ASN A 455 -7.55 -8.95 -7.99
N VAL A 456 -6.56 -8.92 -7.10
CA VAL A 456 -6.56 -9.73 -5.87
C VAL A 456 -7.51 -9.16 -4.81
N ALA A 457 -7.68 -7.83 -4.76
CA ALA A 457 -8.66 -7.22 -3.87
C ALA A 457 -10.09 -7.62 -4.27
N SER A 458 -10.37 -7.65 -5.58
CA SER A 458 -11.67 -8.06 -6.12
C SER A 458 -12.01 -9.52 -5.82
N LEU A 459 -11.03 -10.41 -5.61
CA LEU A 459 -11.32 -11.78 -5.15
C LEU A 459 -11.90 -11.80 -3.73
N ASN A 460 -11.34 -10.98 -2.83
CA ASN A 460 -11.87 -10.85 -1.47
C ASN A 460 -13.25 -10.18 -1.49
N GLU A 461 -13.43 -9.12 -2.29
CA GLU A 461 -14.71 -8.43 -2.44
C GLU A 461 -15.80 -9.36 -3.01
N ALA A 462 -15.46 -10.18 -4.02
CA ALA A 462 -16.36 -11.19 -4.57
C ALA A 462 -16.77 -12.23 -3.50
N LEU A 463 -15.84 -12.68 -2.65
CA LEU A 463 -16.16 -13.55 -1.54
C LEU A 463 -17.10 -12.88 -0.54
N SER A 464 -16.87 -11.60 -0.20
CA SER A 464 -17.71 -10.84 0.73
C SER A 464 -19.13 -10.63 0.18
N HIS A 465 -19.30 -10.47 -1.13
CA HIS A 465 -20.62 -10.31 -1.79
C HIS A 465 -21.31 -11.63 -2.14
N GLY A 466 -20.60 -12.77 -2.09
CA GLY A 466 -21.12 -14.05 -2.53
C GLY A 466 -21.11 -14.25 -4.06
N SER A 467 -20.34 -13.45 -4.80
CA SER A 467 -20.18 -13.55 -6.27
C SER A 467 -19.20 -14.68 -6.63
N PHE A 468 -19.60 -15.92 -6.35
CA PHE A 468 -18.72 -17.08 -6.46
C PHE A 468 -18.32 -17.41 -7.90
N GLY A 469 -19.18 -17.14 -8.89
CA GLY A 469 -18.88 -17.34 -10.30
C GLY A 469 -17.66 -16.54 -10.74
N TYR A 470 -17.57 -15.27 -10.32
CA TYR A 470 -16.41 -14.43 -10.58
C TYR A 470 -15.17 -14.94 -9.84
N LEU A 471 -15.31 -15.29 -8.56
CA LEU A 471 -14.20 -15.80 -7.76
C LEU A 471 -13.59 -17.06 -8.40
N LEU A 472 -14.41 -18.04 -8.77
CA LEU A 472 -13.97 -19.29 -9.38
C LEU A 472 -13.37 -19.05 -10.78
N ASP A 473 -14.00 -18.21 -11.59
CA ASP A 473 -13.46 -17.81 -12.89
C ASP A 473 -12.05 -17.23 -12.77
N ARG A 474 -11.85 -16.27 -11.87
CA ARG A 474 -10.56 -15.59 -11.71
C ARG A 474 -9.50 -16.46 -11.04
N LEU A 475 -9.87 -17.39 -10.16
CA LEU A 475 -8.94 -18.43 -9.67
C LEU A 475 -8.43 -19.29 -10.84
N ASN A 476 -9.30 -19.64 -11.79
CA ASN A 476 -8.90 -20.33 -13.01
C ASN A 476 -8.01 -19.44 -13.90
N LEU A 477 -8.43 -18.19 -14.16
CA LEU A 477 -7.67 -17.21 -14.96
C LEU A 477 -6.24 -17.00 -14.44
N TYR A 478 -6.06 -16.98 -13.12
CA TYR A 478 -4.77 -16.75 -12.48
C TYR A 478 -3.92 -18.01 -12.30
N GLY A 479 -4.40 -19.16 -12.78
CA GLY A 479 -3.66 -20.42 -12.77
C GLY A 479 -3.55 -21.06 -11.38
N VAL A 480 -4.55 -20.87 -10.52
CA VAL A 480 -4.54 -21.40 -9.15
C VAL A 480 -4.81 -22.90 -9.11
N ASP A 481 -4.01 -23.60 -8.32
CA ASP A 481 -4.10 -25.05 -8.05
C ASP A 481 -4.32 -25.33 -6.56
N ASP A 482 -3.89 -24.42 -5.70
CA ASP A 482 -3.99 -24.53 -4.26
C ASP A 482 -4.79 -23.35 -3.71
N VAL A 483 -5.84 -23.62 -2.92
CA VAL A 483 -6.64 -22.57 -2.27
C VAL A 483 -6.67 -22.81 -0.77
N VAL A 484 -6.27 -21.80 0.01
CA VAL A 484 -6.35 -21.82 1.47
C VAL A 484 -7.39 -20.82 1.91
N ILE A 485 -8.39 -21.28 2.65
CA ILE A 485 -9.51 -20.45 3.12
C ILE A 485 -9.52 -20.38 4.64
N LEU A 486 -9.76 -19.19 5.17
CA LEU A 486 -10.15 -19.00 6.55
C LEU A 486 -11.66 -19.27 6.73
N ASP A 487 -12.02 -20.33 7.44
CA ASP A 487 -13.40 -20.82 7.57
C ASP A 487 -14.36 -19.88 8.32
N THR A 488 -13.79 -18.91 9.06
CA THR A 488 -14.53 -17.88 9.80
C THR A 488 -14.98 -16.72 8.93
N LEU A 489 -14.59 -16.68 7.65
CA LEU A 489 -15.06 -15.66 6.72
C LEU A 489 -16.54 -15.87 6.37
N PRO A 490 -17.30 -14.78 6.14
CA PRO A 490 -18.61 -14.87 5.51
C PRO A 490 -18.53 -15.69 4.21
N HIS A 491 -19.57 -16.46 3.91
CA HIS A 491 -19.68 -17.22 2.66
C HIS A 491 -18.61 -18.32 2.41
N ALA A 492 -17.59 -18.48 3.27
CA ALA A 492 -16.54 -19.49 3.11
C ALA A 492 -17.08 -20.93 3.04
N ARG A 493 -18.16 -21.23 3.78
CA ARG A 493 -18.78 -22.56 3.79
C ARG A 493 -19.50 -22.90 2.49
N GLU A 494 -19.94 -21.90 1.74
CA GLU A 494 -20.65 -22.12 0.47
C GLU A 494 -19.70 -22.63 -0.61
N LEU A 495 -18.44 -22.21 -0.55
CA LEU A 495 -17.37 -22.69 -1.42
C LEU A 495 -17.09 -24.19 -1.28
N GLU A 496 -17.41 -24.81 -0.14
CA GLU A 496 -17.21 -26.25 0.07
C GLU A 496 -17.94 -27.10 -0.98
N ASN A 497 -19.11 -26.63 -1.45
CA ASN A 497 -19.92 -27.32 -2.45
C ASN A 497 -19.60 -26.90 -3.90
N LEU A 498 -18.91 -25.77 -4.07
CA LEU A 498 -18.60 -25.20 -5.39
C LEU A 498 -17.24 -25.66 -5.90
N PHE A 499 -16.22 -25.70 -5.03
CA PHE A 499 -14.87 -26.14 -5.40
C PHE A 499 -14.77 -27.52 -6.07
N PRO A 500 -15.51 -28.56 -5.62
CA PRO A 500 -15.52 -29.84 -6.32
C PRO A 500 -15.97 -29.76 -7.78
N ARG A 501 -16.83 -28.79 -8.14
CA ARG A 501 -17.30 -28.58 -9.51
C ARG A 501 -16.18 -28.03 -10.42
N GLU A 502 -15.21 -27.33 -9.82
CA GLU A 502 -14.03 -26.77 -10.48
C GLU A 502 -12.79 -27.70 -10.39
N GLY A 503 -12.98 -28.94 -9.90
CA GLY A 503 -11.92 -29.95 -9.79
C GLY A 503 -11.04 -29.84 -8.56
N PHE A 504 -11.36 -28.95 -7.61
CA PHE A 504 -10.66 -28.87 -6.33
C PHE A 504 -11.17 -29.93 -5.35
N THR A 505 -10.24 -30.54 -4.62
CA THR A 505 -10.51 -31.55 -3.60
C THR A 505 -10.04 -31.06 -2.24
N LEU A 506 -10.77 -31.41 -1.17
CA LEU A 506 -10.34 -31.09 0.18
C LEU A 506 -9.05 -31.87 0.50
N ALA A 507 -7.94 -31.16 0.69
CA ALA A 507 -6.65 -31.76 0.97
C ALA A 507 -6.34 -31.82 2.47
N LEU A 508 -6.67 -30.76 3.21
CA LEU A 508 -6.50 -30.70 4.66
C LEU A 508 -7.52 -29.74 5.27
N ARG A 509 -8.04 -30.09 6.45
CA ARG A 509 -8.78 -29.16 7.33
C ARG A 509 -8.05 -29.08 8.66
N SER A 510 -7.76 -27.87 9.11
CA SER A 510 -7.00 -27.61 10.32
C SER A 510 -7.62 -26.46 11.09
N ASP A 511 -8.30 -26.76 12.20
CA ASP A 511 -9.03 -25.77 13.02
C ASP A 511 -9.84 -24.79 12.17
N HIS A 512 -9.35 -23.55 11.99
CA HIS A 512 -9.99 -22.48 11.20
C HIS A 512 -9.53 -22.37 9.74
N LEU A 513 -8.66 -23.24 9.26
CA LEU A 513 -8.10 -23.21 7.91
C LEU A 513 -8.51 -24.44 7.13
N VAL A 514 -8.91 -24.21 5.88
CA VAL A 514 -9.29 -25.28 4.95
C VAL A 514 -8.45 -25.13 3.70
N TYR A 515 -7.75 -26.21 3.33
CA TYR A 515 -6.90 -26.28 2.16
C TYR A 515 -7.52 -27.19 1.10
N TYR A 516 -7.76 -26.62 -0.07
CA TYR A 516 -8.25 -27.28 -1.27
C TYR A 516 -7.16 -27.36 -2.33
N HIS A 517 -7.14 -28.47 -3.04
CA HIS A 517 -6.11 -28.78 -4.04
C HIS A 517 -6.71 -29.35 -5.33
N ARG A 518 -6.20 -28.88 -6.46
CA ARG A 518 -6.39 -29.45 -7.79
C ARG A 518 -5.03 -29.67 -8.43
N GLU A 519 -4.83 -30.83 -9.04
CA GLU A 519 -3.59 -31.13 -9.77
C GLU A 519 -3.46 -30.19 -10.97
N GLY A 520 -2.28 -29.60 -11.15
CA GLY A 520 -2.04 -28.64 -12.22
C GLY A 520 -0.57 -28.30 -12.43
N GLN A 521 -0.30 -27.68 -13.58
CA GLN A 521 1.03 -27.23 -13.99
C GLN A 521 0.96 -25.81 -14.57
N PRO A 522 2.10 -25.09 -14.72
CA PRO A 522 2.14 -23.80 -15.39
C PRO A 522 1.44 -23.83 -16.76
N ARG A 523 0.58 -22.84 -17.00
CA ARG A 523 -0.34 -22.84 -18.16
C ARG A 523 -0.70 -21.42 -18.60
N ALA A 524 -0.79 -21.24 -19.92
CA ALA A 524 -1.48 -20.14 -20.55
C ALA A 524 -2.97 -20.49 -20.71
N LEU A 525 -3.80 -19.48 -20.95
CA LEU A 525 -5.23 -19.65 -21.17
C LEU A 525 -5.63 -19.01 -22.49
N SER A 526 -6.46 -19.72 -23.26
CA SER A 526 -7.12 -19.21 -24.46
C SER A 526 -8.62 -19.21 -24.23
N THR A 527 -9.32 -18.18 -24.70
CA THR A 527 -10.78 -18.11 -24.67
C THR A 527 -11.31 -17.13 -25.72
N ALA A 528 -12.58 -17.29 -26.07
CA ALA A 528 -13.31 -16.30 -26.84
C ALA A 528 -13.82 -15.20 -25.89
N TRP A 529 -13.38 -13.97 -26.11
CA TRP A 529 -13.78 -12.85 -25.28
C TRP A 529 -15.23 -12.43 -25.57
N HIS A 530 -16.04 -12.26 -24.52
CA HIS A 530 -17.47 -11.96 -24.67
C HIS A 530 -17.79 -10.48 -24.46
N ALA A 531 -17.19 -9.86 -23.44
CA ALA A 531 -17.50 -8.48 -23.11
C ALA A 531 -16.31 -7.76 -22.46
N LEU A 532 -16.22 -6.46 -22.73
CA LEU A 532 -15.31 -5.54 -22.07
C LEU A 532 -16.10 -4.51 -21.27
N ALA A 533 -15.76 -4.32 -20.00
CA ALA A 533 -16.33 -3.25 -19.17
C ALA A 533 -15.30 -2.16 -18.88
N ILE A 534 -15.69 -0.90 -19.09
CA ILE A 534 -14.84 0.28 -18.92
C ILE A 534 -15.54 1.28 -18.00
N GLY A 535 -14.82 1.75 -16.97
CA GLY A 535 -15.25 2.85 -16.12
C GLY A 535 -15.18 2.55 -14.63
N ARG A 536 -15.64 3.52 -13.81
CA ARG A 536 -15.51 3.49 -12.35
C ARG A 536 -16.38 2.45 -11.65
N SER A 537 -17.50 2.07 -12.25
CA SER A 537 -18.42 1.06 -11.72
C SER A 537 -18.43 -0.24 -12.54
N ALA A 538 -17.48 -0.37 -13.47
CA ALA A 538 -17.35 -1.56 -14.35
C ALA A 538 -17.18 -2.87 -13.58
N GLN A 539 -16.51 -2.85 -12.42
CA GLN A 539 -16.30 -4.02 -11.57
C GLN A 539 -17.61 -4.69 -11.12
N ASN A 540 -18.70 -3.91 -10.96
CA ASN A 540 -20.00 -4.48 -10.58
C ASN A 540 -20.50 -5.48 -11.63
N TYR A 541 -20.28 -5.18 -12.91
CA TYR A 541 -20.69 -6.06 -14.00
C TYR A 541 -19.84 -7.33 -14.07
N THR A 542 -18.54 -7.25 -13.76
CA THR A 542 -17.69 -8.45 -13.76
C THR A 542 -18.04 -9.40 -12.62
N PHE A 543 -18.48 -8.88 -11.47
CA PHE A 543 -18.95 -9.72 -10.37
C PHE A 543 -20.22 -10.51 -10.75
N LEU A 544 -21.19 -9.85 -11.40
CA LEU A 544 -22.43 -10.49 -11.83
C LEU A 544 -22.23 -11.42 -13.05
N PHE A 545 -21.33 -11.05 -13.96
CA PHE A 545 -21.10 -11.73 -15.23
C PHE A 545 -19.59 -12.00 -15.41
N PRO A 546 -19.09 -13.17 -14.98
CA PRO A 546 -17.65 -13.50 -15.01
C PRO A 546 -17.02 -13.45 -16.41
N GLN A 547 -17.84 -13.57 -17.47
CA GLN A 547 -17.44 -13.47 -18.88
C GLN A 547 -17.09 -12.04 -19.32
N VAL A 548 -17.40 -11.04 -18.48
CA VAL A 548 -17.01 -9.65 -18.68
C VAL A 548 -15.60 -9.46 -18.14
N ILE A 549 -14.75 -8.87 -18.98
CA ILE A 549 -13.37 -8.51 -18.64
C ILE A 549 -13.31 -7.05 -18.24
N LEU A 550 -12.59 -6.77 -17.15
CA LEU A 550 -12.35 -5.41 -16.72
C LEU A 550 -11.28 -4.73 -17.61
N GLY A 551 -11.61 -3.55 -18.10
CA GLY A 551 -10.68 -2.71 -18.83
C GLY A 551 -9.48 -2.25 -17.98
N ASN A 552 -8.31 -2.14 -18.62
CA ASN A 552 -7.09 -1.66 -17.97
C ASN A 552 -7.09 -0.13 -17.68
N SER A 553 -8.02 0.64 -18.27
CA SER A 553 -8.20 2.07 -18.03
C SER A 553 -9.70 2.39 -17.82
N PRO A 554 -10.06 3.31 -16.91
CA PRO A 554 -11.44 3.77 -16.81
C PRO A 554 -11.83 4.76 -17.92
N TYR A 555 -10.88 5.21 -18.76
CA TYR A 555 -11.09 6.19 -19.82
C TYR A 555 -11.34 5.50 -21.17
N LEU A 556 -12.50 5.73 -21.78
CA LEU A 556 -12.84 5.10 -23.06
C LEU A 556 -11.90 5.52 -24.21
N ASP A 557 -11.43 6.77 -24.19
CA ASP A 557 -10.55 7.33 -25.23
C ASP A 557 -9.08 6.91 -25.10
N ASP A 558 -8.74 6.04 -24.15
CA ASP A 558 -7.44 5.36 -24.07
C ASP A 558 -7.37 4.09 -24.95
N TYR A 559 -8.52 3.59 -25.42
CA TYR A 559 -8.62 2.34 -26.16
C TYR A 559 -8.57 2.57 -27.67
N SER A 560 -7.85 1.71 -28.39
CA SER A 560 -7.88 1.70 -29.84
C SER A 560 -9.15 1.03 -30.37
N LEU A 561 -9.50 1.27 -31.63
CA LEU A 561 -10.62 0.58 -32.28
C LEU A 561 -10.41 -0.94 -32.31
N GLU A 562 -9.16 -1.40 -32.47
CA GLU A 562 -8.81 -2.82 -32.43
C GLU A 562 -9.09 -3.43 -31.05
N ASP A 563 -8.81 -2.69 -29.97
CA ASP A 563 -9.13 -3.14 -28.61
C ASP A 563 -10.64 -3.26 -28.40
N LEU A 564 -11.41 -2.26 -28.85
CA LEU A 564 -12.86 -2.22 -28.65
C LEU A 564 -13.60 -3.26 -29.50
N THR A 565 -13.13 -3.53 -30.72
CA THR A 565 -13.78 -4.49 -31.66
C THR A 565 -13.40 -5.94 -31.42
N ARG A 566 -12.45 -6.21 -30.52
CA ARG A 566 -12.13 -7.57 -30.04
C ARG A 566 -13.29 -8.22 -29.28
N TYR A 567 -14.17 -7.40 -28.71
CA TYR A 567 -15.28 -7.86 -27.87
C TYR A 567 -16.61 -7.58 -28.58
N PRO A 568 -17.55 -8.55 -28.63
CA PRO A 568 -18.86 -8.32 -29.23
C PRO A 568 -19.76 -7.41 -28.36
N ILE A 569 -19.42 -7.21 -27.09
CA ILE A 569 -20.16 -6.38 -26.13
C ILE A 569 -19.21 -5.40 -25.44
N LEU A 570 -19.62 -4.15 -25.35
CA LEU A 570 -18.94 -3.10 -24.62
C LEU A 570 -19.87 -2.51 -23.55
N ILE A 571 -19.44 -2.53 -22.29
CA ILE A 571 -20.18 -1.98 -21.15
C ILE A 571 -19.42 -0.75 -20.64
N LEU A 572 -20.04 0.42 -20.75
CA LEU A 572 -19.50 1.71 -20.33
C LEU A 572 -20.17 2.10 -19.01
N ALA A 573 -19.60 1.66 -17.88
CA ALA A 573 -20.18 1.82 -16.56
C ALA A 573 -19.39 2.86 -15.74
N GLY A 574 -19.92 4.08 -15.68
CA GLY A 574 -19.19 5.21 -15.13
C GLY A 574 -17.90 5.49 -15.91
N ALA A 575 -17.93 5.26 -17.22
CA ALA A 575 -16.81 5.48 -18.12
C ALA A 575 -16.34 6.94 -18.04
N GLN A 576 -15.03 7.14 -17.97
CA GLN A 576 -14.41 8.46 -17.98
C GLN A 576 -13.92 8.78 -19.41
N TRP A 577 -13.56 10.03 -19.64
CA TRP A 577 -12.98 10.48 -20.92
C TRP A 577 -12.10 11.70 -20.69
N HIS A 578 -10.98 11.77 -21.41
CA HIS A 578 -10.17 12.99 -21.49
C HIS A 578 -10.84 14.02 -22.39
N ASN A 579 -11.40 13.56 -23.50
CA ASN A 579 -12.19 14.33 -24.43
C ASN A 579 -13.49 13.58 -24.78
N ARG A 580 -14.64 14.16 -24.38
CA ARG A 580 -15.96 13.54 -24.60
C ARG A 580 -16.23 13.22 -26.06
N VAL A 581 -15.89 14.13 -26.97
CA VAL A 581 -16.16 13.96 -28.41
C VAL A 581 -15.35 12.79 -28.97
N SER A 582 -14.09 12.65 -28.56
CA SER A 582 -13.25 11.50 -28.94
C SER A 582 -13.84 10.19 -28.42
N ALA A 583 -14.27 10.14 -27.17
CA ALA A 583 -14.89 8.96 -26.56
C ALA A 583 -16.23 8.58 -27.23
N GLU A 584 -17.07 9.57 -27.53
CA GLU A 584 -18.32 9.37 -28.27
C GLU A 584 -18.05 8.82 -29.68
N ASN A 585 -17.03 9.32 -30.38
CA ASN A 585 -16.63 8.80 -31.68
C ASN A 585 -16.09 7.37 -31.58
N ALA A 586 -15.32 7.04 -30.54
CA ALA A 586 -14.84 5.68 -30.31
C ALA A 586 -16.01 4.70 -30.10
N ALA A 587 -17.00 5.06 -29.30
CA ALA A 587 -18.21 4.27 -29.13
C ALA A 587 -18.99 4.11 -30.45
N ARG A 588 -19.15 5.19 -31.23
CA ARG A 588 -19.81 5.15 -32.55
C ARG A 588 -19.10 4.21 -33.52
N GLU A 589 -17.78 4.28 -33.62
CA GLU A 589 -17.01 3.40 -34.50
C GLU A 589 -17.04 1.94 -34.03
N ALA A 590 -17.06 1.68 -32.72
CA ALA A 590 -17.27 0.32 -32.20
C ALA A 590 -18.65 -0.23 -32.63
N VAL A 591 -19.72 0.55 -32.49
CA VAL A 591 -21.08 0.17 -32.91
C VAL A 591 -21.16 -0.13 -34.40
N LYS A 592 -20.53 0.72 -35.22
CA LYS A 592 -20.44 0.55 -36.67
C LYS A 592 -19.75 -0.75 -37.09
N HIS A 593 -18.83 -1.25 -36.26
CA HIS A 593 -18.17 -2.56 -36.45
C HIS A 593 -18.95 -3.73 -35.81
N GLY A 594 -20.18 -3.51 -35.38
CA GLY A 594 -21.08 -4.55 -34.87
C GLY A 594 -20.98 -4.81 -33.37
N VAL A 595 -20.24 -3.98 -32.61
CA VAL A 595 -20.16 -4.08 -31.15
C VAL A 595 -21.44 -3.55 -30.52
N ARG A 596 -22.07 -4.31 -29.63
CA ARG A 596 -23.22 -3.83 -28.87
C ARG A 596 -22.74 -3.04 -27.65
N VAL A 597 -23.23 -1.81 -27.51
CA VAL A 597 -22.78 -0.90 -26.44
C VAL A 597 -23.88 -0.68 -25.41
N PHE A 598 -23.53 -0.82 -24.14
CA PHE A 598 -24.36 -0.51 -22.97
C PHE A 598 -23.72 0.60 -22.18
N VAL A 599 -24.49 1.59 -21.76
CA VAL A 599 -24.00 2.80 -21.07
C VAL A 599 -24.74 2.97 -19.76
N ASP A 600 -24.00 3.02 -18.66
CA ASP A 600 -24.48 3.42 -17.34
C ASP A 600 -23.76 4.73 -16.95
N LEU A 601 -24.53 5.81 -16.85
CA LEU A 601 -24.02 7.15 -16.57
C LEU A 601 -23.71 7.39 -15.08
N THR A 602 -23.97 6.41 -14.21
CA THR A 602 -23.62 6.50 -12.79
C THR A 602 -22.11 6.67 -12.63
N LEU A 603 -21.67 7.70 -11.90
CA LEU A 603 -20.27 8.10 -11.72
C LEU A 603 -19.53 8.58 -12.99
N ALA A 604 -20.22 8.76 -14.12
CA ALA A 604 -19.64 9.37 -15.31
C ALA A 604 -19.31 10.87 -15.08
N PRO A 605 -18.35 11.46 -15.83
CA PRO A 605 -18.05 12.89 -15.73
C PRO A 605 -19.29 13.76 -15.99
N VAL A 606 -19.53 14.73 -15.10
CA VAL A 606 -20.62 15.69 -15.23
C VAL A 606 -20.21 16.89 -16.07
N ASP A 607 -21.16 17.47 -16.81
CA ASP A 607 -20.94 18.74 -17.49
C ASP A 607 -20.69 19.88 -16.47
N PRO A 608 -19.66 20.72 -16.65
CA PRO A 608 -19.29 21.72 -15.64
C PRO A 608 -20.39 22.73 -15.32
N LEU A 609 -21.27 23.05 -16.26
CA LEU A 609 -22.32 24.05 -16.09
C LEU A 609 -23.60 23.43 -15.54
N SER A 610 -24.09 22.36 -16.19
CA SER A 610 -25.35 21.71 -15.83
C SER A 610 -25.22 20.73 -14.66
N GLN A 611 -24.00 20.30 -14.31
CA GLN A 611 -23.72 19.32 -13.25
C GLN A 611 -24.42 17.97 -13.46
N ILE A 612 -24.74 17.63 -14.71
CA ILE A 612 -25.44 16.41 -15.12
C ILE A 612 -24.51 15.63 -16.08
N PRO A 613 -24.39 14.29 -15.95
CA PRO A 613 -23.61 13.50 -16.89
C PRO A 613 -24.31 13.44 -18.25
N ARG A 614 -23.53 13.53 -19.34
CA ARG A 614 -24.03 13.47 -20.71
C ARG A 614 -23.06 12.72 -21.63
N PHE A 615 -23.58 11.79 -22.42
CA PHE A 615 -22.83 11.01 -23.39
C PHE A 615 -23.73 10.58 -24.56
N LEU A 616 -23.26 10.73 -25.81
CA LEU A 616 -24.01 10.41 -27.03
C LEU A 616 -25.41 11.07 -27.07
N ASP A 617 -25.47 12.33 -26.65
CA ASP A 617 -26.69 13.14 -26.53
C ASP A 617 -27.77 12.63 -25.56
N VAL A 618 -27.46 11.63 -24.74
CA VAL A 618 -28.28 11.19 -23.60
C VAL A 618 -27.74 11.84 -22.33
N TRP A 619 -28.63 12.37 -21.49
CA TRP A 619 -28.28 12.92 -20.18
C TRP A 619 -28.86 12.07 -19.04
N GLY A 620 -28.14 11.99 -17.93
CA GLY A 620 -28.59 11.27 -16.73
C GLY A 620 -29.31 12.19 -15.76
N GLU A 621 -30.63 12.20 -15.77
CA GLU A 621 -31.42 13.00 -14.83
C GLU A 621 -31.32 12.44 -13.41
N THR A 622 -30.91 13.27 -12.45
CA THR A 622 -30.75 12.87 -11.06
C THR A 622 -32.09 12.58 -10.41
N VAL A 623 -32.24 11.40 -9.84
CA VAL A 623 -33.40 11.01 -9.04
C VAL A 623 -32.99 10.43 -7.69
N ILE A 624 -33.93 10.45 -6.75
CA ILE A 624 -33.80 9.81 -5.45
C ILE A 624 -34.91 8.79 -5.34
N LEU A 625 -34.55 7.51 -5.21
CA LEU A 625 -35.52 6.43 -5.05
C LEU A 625 -35.87 6.25 -3.57
N SER A 626 -37.13 5.89 -3.29
CA SER A 626 -37.59 5.49 -1.97
C SER A 626 -37.23 4.02 -1.70
N PRO A 627 -37.17 3.59 -0.42
CA PRO A 627 -36.96 2.19 -0.05
C PRO A 627 -38.21 1.33 -0.28
N ASP A 628 -38.99 1.64 -1.32
CA ASP A 628 -40.13 0.84 -1.73
C ASP A 628 -39.75 -0.04 -2.94
N PRO A 629 -40.27 -1.27 -3.05
CA PRO A 629 -40.06 -2.09 -4.23
C PRO A 629 -40.55 -1.40 -5.51
N VAL A 630 -39.76 -1.48 -6.58
CA VAL A 630 -40.09 -0.83 -7.86
C VAL A 630 -40.70 -1.83 -8.83
N GLN A 631 -41.92 -1.57 -9.27
CA GLN A 631 -42.60 -2.37 -10.30
C GLN A 631 -42.21 -1.90 -11.71
N LEU A 632 -41.63 -2.81 -12.49
CA LEU A 632 -41.20 -2.52 -13.86
C LEU A 632 -42.30 -2.83 -14.86
N SER A 633 -42.40 -1.96 -15.87
CA SER A 633 -43.33 -2.05 -17.01
C SER A 633 -42.55 -2.00 -18.32
N GLY A 634 -43.05 -2.70 -19.34
CA GLY A 634 -42.46 -2.72 -20.69
C GLY A 634 -41.50 -3.89 -20.96
N TRP A 635 -41.20 -4.71 -19.96
CA TRP A 635 -40.52 -6.00 -20.13
C TRP A 635 -41.53 -7.14 -20.29
N ARG A 636 -41.12 -8.24 -20.94
CA ARG A 636 -41.99 -9.36 -21.36
C ARG A 636 -42.86 -9.91 -20.22
N THR A 637 -42.35 -9.85 -18.98
CA THR A 637 -43.06 -10.18 -17.74
C THR A 637 -42.95 -9.00 -16.77
N PRO A 638 -44.04 -8.63 -16.05
CA PRO A 638 -43.94 -7.69 -14.93
C PRO A 638 -42.91 -8.22 -13.93
N LEU A 639 -41.92 -7.38 -13.63
CA LEU A 639 -40.81 -7.71 -12.75
C LEU A 639 -40.81 -6.69 -11.61
N GLN A 640 -40.65 -7.18 -10.38
CA GLN A 640 -40.55 -6.33 -9.21
C GLN A 640 -39.10 -6.34 -8.73
N LEU A 641 -38.47 -5.17 -8.74
CA LEU A 641 -37.17 -4.98 -8.12
C LEU A 641 -37.35 -4.85 -6.60
N ALA A 642 -36.36 -5.33 -5.86
CA ALA A 642 -36.24 -5.09 -4.43
C ALA A 642 -36.16 -3.57 -4.13
N PRO A 643 -36.48 -3.17 -2.89
CA PRO A 643 -36.28 -1.80 -2.43
C PRO A 643 -34.87 -1.27 -2.71
N PHE A 644 -34.78 -0.01 -3.16
CA PHE A 644 -33.49 0.66 -3.32
C PHE A 644 -33.07 1.31 -2.01
N GLY A 645 -32.00 0.80 -1.40
CA GLY A 645 -31.44 1.31 -0.14
C GLY A 645 -32.15 0.82 1.13
N SER A 646 -31.57 1.18 2.28
CA SER A 646 -32.06 0.78 3.61
C SER A 646 -32.95 1.86 4.27
N GLU A 647 -33.74 1.49 5.30
CA GLU A 647 -34.55 2.47 6.03
C GLU A 647 -33.67 3.60 6.62
N GLY A 648 -33.84 4.82 6.11
CA GLY A 648 -33.11 6.01 6.54
C GLY A 648 -31.97 6.45 5.60
N GLU A 649 -31.68 5.70 4.54
CA GLU A 649 -30.71 6.05 3.50
C GLU A 649 -31.43 6.42 2.18
N LEU A 650 -30.93 7.46 1.49
CA LEU A 650 -31.46 7.90 0.21
C LEU A 650 -30.63 7.30 -0.93
N TRP A 651 -31.29 6.62 -1.88
CA TRP A 651 -30.63 6.09 -3.07
C TRP A 651 -30.53 7.15 -4.16
N HIS A 652 -29.35 7.76 -4.28
CA HIS A 652 -29.05 8.75 -5.32
C HIS A 652 -28.60 8.06 -6.60
N THR A 653 -29.31 8.32 -7.70
CA THR A 653 -29.01 7.69 -8.98
C THR A 653 -29.47 8.55 -10.17
N PHE A 654 -29.27 8.05 -11.39
CA PHE A 654 -29.64 8.72 -12.63
C PHE A 654 -30.63 7.90 -13.46
N LEU A 655 -31.49 8.60 -14.20
CA LEU A 655 -32.33 8.04 -15.24
C LEU A 655 -31.88 8.57 -16.61
N PRO A 656 -31.72 7.72 -17.63
CA PRO A 656 -31.39 8.18 -18.97
C PRO A 656 -32.56 8.92 -19.61
N GLN A 657 -32.28 10.07 -20.21
CA GLN A 657 -33.24 10.92 -20.91
C GLN A 657 -32.80 11.17 -22.36
N ASN A 658 -33.72 11.58 -23.22
CA ASN A 658 -33.50 11.78 -24.66
C ASN A 658 -33.19 10.47 -25.41
N LEU A 659 -33.95 9.43 -25.07
CA LEU A 659 -33.91 8.13 -25.74
C LEU A 659 -34.90 8.09 -26.91
N GLN A 660 -34.51 7.49 -28.02
CA GLN A 660 -35.37 7.22 -29.17
C GLN A 660 -36.37 6.12 -28.86
N HIS A 661 -35.93 5.11 -28.09
CA HIS A 661 -36.75 3.97 -27.70
C HIS A 661 -36.67 3.72 -26.19
N GLU A 662 -37.76 4.05 -25.48
CA GLU A 662 -37.93 3.74 -24.06
C GLU A 662 -38.53 2.33 -23.91
N VAL A 663 -37.76 1.41 -23.32
CA VAL A 663 -38.14 -0.02 -23.28
C VAL A 663 -38.66 -0.40 -21.90
N ILE A 664 -37.90 -0.10 -20.85
CA ILE A 664 -38.21 -0.48 -19.47
C ILE A 664 -38.46 0.78 -18.67
N THR A 665 -39.63 0.85 -18.05
CA THR A 665 -40.10 2.03 -17.33
C THR A 665 -40.76 1.68 -16.02
N PHE A 666 -40.85 2.63 -15.10
CA PHE A 666 -41.53 2.48 -13.81
C PHE A 666 -42.21 3.79 -13.41
N ASP A 667 -43.08 3.74 -12.39
CA ASP A 667 -43.69 4.96 -11.84
C ASP A 667 -42.72 5.63 -10.84
N TYR A 668 -42.44 6.89 -11.09
CA TYR A 668 -41.69 7.76 -10.19
C TYR A 668 -42.53 9.01 -9.90
N LEU A 669 -43.08 9.09 -8.68
CA LEU A 669 -43.91 10.21 -8.22
C LEU A 669 -45.10 10.50 -9.17
N GLY A 670 -45.76 9.46 -9.70
CA GLY A 670 -46.88 9.59 -10.63
C GLY A 670 -46.46 9.98 -12.06
N LYS A 671 -45.17 9.90 -12.37
CA LYS A 671 -44.60 10.12 -13.71
C LYS A 671 -43.93 8.85 -14.20
N ARG A 672 -43.99 8.64 -15.51
CA ARG A 672 -43.28 7.54 -16.16
C ARG A 672 -41.78 7.86 -16.20
N ALA A 673 -40.98 7.05 -15.51
CA ALA A 673 -39.52 7.10 -15.48
C ALA A 673 -38.93 5.96 -16.33
N VAL A 674 -37.80 6.21 -17.00
CA VAL A 674 -37.14 5.21 -17.86
C VAL A 674 -35.98 4.59 -17.11
N LEU A 675 -36.02 3.27 -16.95
CA LEU A 675 -34.91 2.48 -16.40
C LEU A 675 -33.93 2.06 -17.50
N ALA A 676 -34.43 1.61 -18.65
CA ALA A 676 -33.58 1.24 -19.77
C ALA A 676 -34.23 1.53 -21.12
N GLY A 677 -33.42 1.94 -22.09
CA GLY A 677 -33.82 2.14 -23.47
C GLY A 677 -32.59 2.30 -24.37
N TYR A 678 -32.79 2.54 -25.66
CA TYR A 678 -31.70 2.63 -26.62
C TYR A 678 -31.90 3.72 -27.68
N ASN A 679 -30.77 4.12 -28.26
CA ASN A 679 -30.69 4.95 -29.46
C ASN A 679 -30.08 4.14 -30.60
N GLU A 680 -30.59 4.32 -31.83
CA GLU A 680 -29.96 3.83 -33.04
C GLU A 680 -28.83 4.76 -33.46
N ILE A 681 -27.61 4.22 -33.52
CA ILE A 681 -26.38 4.94 -33.80
C ILE A 681 -25.54 4.09 -34.76
N GLU A 682 -25.12 4.67 -35.89
CA GLU A 682 -24.29 3.98 -36.90
C GLU A 682 -24.81 2.59 -37.33
N GLY A 683 -26.14 2.39 -37.34
CA GLY A 683 -26.77 1.11 -37.73
C GLY A 683 -26.82 0.05 -36.62
N GLY A 684 -26.40 0.36 -35.40
CA GLY A 684 -26.55 -0.50 -34.22
C GLY A 684 -27.30 0.17 -33.08
N GLN A 685 -27.60 -0.60 -32.03
CA GLN A 685 -28.30 -0.12 -30.83
C GLN A 685 -27.30 0.19 -29.71
N VAL A 686 -27.37 1.41 -29.16
CA VAL A 686 -26.67 1.79 -27.93
C VAL A 686 -27.67 1.90 -26.80
N TRP A 687 -27.55 1.00 -25.83
CA TRP A 687 -28.43 0.91 -24.68
C TRP A 687 -27.95 1.81 -23.56
N PHE A 688 -28.88 2.43 -22.84
CA PHE A 688 -28.62 3.24 -21.66
C PHE A 688 -29.38 2.67 -20.48
N LEU A 689 -28.68 2.49 -19.36
CA LEU A 689 -29.17 1.90 -18.12
C LEU A 689 -29.19 2.96 -17.02
N GLY A 690 -30.32 3.03 -16.31
CA GLY A 690 -30.53 3.91 -15.17
C GLY A 690 -30.49 3.17 -13.84
N VAL A 691 -30.82 3.91 -12.78
CA VAL A 691 -31.00 3.46 -11.39
C VAL A 691 -29.79 2.82 -10.71
N ASN A 692 -28.61 2.81 -11.34
CA ASN A 692 -27.41 2.12 -10.86
C ASN A 692 -27.69 0.62 -10.61
N LEU A 693 -28.39 0.00 -11.56
CA LEU A 693 -28.99 -1.33 -11.40
C LEU A 693 -27.99 -2.44 -11.08
N ALA A 694 -26.78 -2.40 -11.66
CA ALA A 694 -25.76 -3.42 -11.40
C ALA A 694 -25.23 -3.38 -9.95
N TYR A 695 -25.10 -2.19 -9.37
CA TYR A 695 -24.70 -2.04 -7.96
C TYR A 695 -25.83 -2.51 -7.03
N HIS A 696 -27.08 -2.16 -7.33
CA HIS A 696 -28.26 -2.65 -6.62
C HIS A 696 -28.33 -4.19 -6.64
N ALA A 697 -28.20 -4.79 -7.83
CA ALA A 697 -28.19 -6.24 -8.00
C ALA A 697 -27.11 -6.94 -7.15
N LEU A 698 -25.93 -6.32 -7.02
CA LEU A 698 -24.81 -6.87 -6.25
C LEU A 698 -25.01 -6.74 -4.73
N VAL A 699 -25.39 -5.56 -4.25
CA VAL A 699 -25.46 -5.25 -2.82
C VAL A 699 -26.67 -5.91 -2.16
N ASP A 700 -27.81 -5.86 -2.84
CA ASP A 700 -29.08 -6.38 -2.31
C ASP A 700 -29.36 -7.83 -2.76
N GLN A 701 -28.45 -8.43 -3.54
CA GLN A 701 -28.60 -9.77 -4.12
C GLN A 701 -29.95 -9.97 -4.83
N ASP A 702 -30.42 -8.93 -5.53
CA ASP A 702 -31.73 -8.89 -6.18
C ASP A 702 -31.75 -9.75 -7.45
N GLU A 703 -32.26 -10.98 -7.33
CA GLU A 703 -32.39 -11.94 -8.44
C GLU A 703 -33.17 -11.36 -9.64
N ALA A 704 -34.14 -10.47 -9.40
CA ALA A 704 -34.89 -9.84 -10.46
C ALA A 704 -34.00 -8.88 -11.26
N ALA A 705 -33.22 -8.04 -10.57
CA ALA A 705 -32.26 -7.15 -11.20
C ALA A 705 -31.18 -7.92 -11.99
N VAL A 706 -30.65 -9.02 -11.41
CA VAL A 706 -29.68 -9.90 -12.07
C VAL A 706 -30.25 -10.53 -13.33
N SER A 707 -31.46 -11.09 -13.24
CA SER A 707 -32.15 -11.70 -14.39
C SER A 707 -32.40 -10.68 -15.50
N LEU A 708 -32.84 -9.48 -15.14
CA LEU A 708 -33.07 -8.41 -16.10
C LEU A 708 -31.77 -8.02 -16.83
N LEU A 709 -30.67 -7.81 -16.10
CA LEU A 709 -29.37 -7.49 -16.68
C LEU A 709 -28.86 -8.63 -17.57
N SER A 710 -29.02 -9.88 -17.12
CA SER A 710 -28.64 -11.09 -17.86
C SER A 710 -29.35 -11.18 -19.21
N GLU A 711 -30.66 -10.99 -19.23
CA GLU A 711 -31.45 -11.02 -20.46
C GLU A 711 -31.15 -9.84 -21.39
N LEU A 712 -30.97 -8.64 -20.82
CA LEU A 712 -30.71 -7.42 -21.58
C LEU A 712 -29.32 -7.43 -22.24
N ILE A 713 -28.30 -7.78 -21.47
CA ILE A 713 -26.91 -7.87 -21.94
C ILE A 713 -26.72 -9.16 -22.76
N GLY A 714 -27.51 -10.21 -22.51
CA GLY A 714 -27.38 -11.50 -23.17
C GLY A 714 -26.18 -12.30 -22.66
N LEU A 715 -25.84 -12.16 -21.37
CA LEU A 715 -24.80 -12.93 -20.69
C LEU A 715 -25.41 -13.64 -19.49
N PRO A 716 -25.18 -14.95 -19.33
CA PRO A 716 -25.68 -15.68 -18.18
C PRO A 716 -24.94 -15.26 -16.91
N ALA A 717 -25.70 -14.86 -15.88
CA ALA A 717 -25.16 -14.48 -14.58
C ALA A 717 -24.42 -15.64 -13.89
N GLU A 718 -23.37 -15.30 -13.14
CA GLU A 718 -22.54 -16.22 -12.33
C GLU A 718 -21.89 -17.38 -13.10
N GLN A 719 -22.02 -17.44 -14.42
CA GLN A 719 -21.42 -18.51 -15.22
C GLN A 719 -19.94 -18.19 -15.54
N PRO A 720 -18.99 -19.02 -15.09
CA PRO A 720 -17.57 -18.83 -15.42
C PRO A 720 -17.28 -18.94 -16.92
N THR A 721 -16.21 -18.30 -17.35
CA THR A 721 -15.65 -18.40 -18.68
C THR A 721 -15.01 -19.77 -18.88
N ALA A 722 -15.30 -20.40 -20.02
CA ALA A 722 -14.63 -21.63 -20.41
C ALA A 722 -13.23 -21.29 -20.97
N TYR A 723 -12.22 -21.37 -20.11
CA TYR A 723 -10.82 -21.25 -20.52
C TYR A 723 -10.30 -22.58 -21.05
N GLN A 724 -9.58 -22.54 -22.18
CA GLN A 724 -8.79 -23.65 -22.66
C GLN A 724 -7.35 -23.52 -22.12
N PRO A 725 -6.90 -24.42 -21.23
CA PRO A 725 -5.54 -24.39 -20.72
C PRO A 725 -4.55 -24.92 -21.76
N ILE A 726 -3.49 -24.14 -21.99
CA ILE A 726 -2.35 -24.51 -22.83
C ILE A 726 -1.14 -24.69 -21.91
N PRO A 727 -0.60 -25.91 -21.75
CA PRO A 727 0.57 -26.16 -20.91
C PRO A 727 1.77 -25.28 -21.30
N LEU A 728 2.46 -24.75 -20.31
CA LEU A 728 3.77 -24.11 -20.48
C LEU A 728 4.85 -25.14 -20.16
N GLU A 729 5.41 -25.75 -21.21
CA GLU A 729 6.50 -26.70 -21.10
C GLU A 729 7.80 -25.97 -20.72
N ASN A 730 8.70 -26.63 -19.99
CA ASN A 730 10.00 -26.05 -19.60
C ASN A 730 9.89 -24.68 -18.91
N TYR A 731 8.80 -24.47 -18.16
CA TYR A 731 8.57 -23.21 -17.46
C TYR A 731 9.66 -22.94 -16.43
N HIS A 732 10.27 -21.77 -16.57
CA HIS A 732 11.25 -21.24 -15.64
C HIS A 732 10.88 -19.80 -15.30
N ALA A 733 10.83 -19.51 -14.00
CA ALA A 733 10.59 -18.19 -13.45
C ALA A 733 11.79 -17.77 -12.61
N GLY A 734 12.29 -16.55 -12.84
CA GLY A 734 13.43 -16.04 -12.09
C GLY A 734 13.49 -14.52 -12.09
N ALA A 735 14.57 -13.98 -11.51
CA ALA A 735 14.69 -12.55 -11.28
C ALA A 735 14.84 -11.67 -12.53
N SER A 736 15.17 -12.28 -13.67
CA SER A 736 15.25 -11.63 -14.99
C SER A 736 13.94 -11.69 -15.76
N GLY A 737 12.99 -12.51 -15.34
CA GLY A 737 11.75 -12.77 -16.06
C GLY A 737 11.36 -14.23 -16.12
N TYR A 738 10.69 -14.61 -17.20
CA TYR A 738 10.09 -15.92 -17.38
C TYR A 738 10.49 -16.50 -18.73
N SER A 739 10.61 -17.82 -18.82
CA SER A 739 10.82 -18.54 -20.07
C SER A 739 10.03 -19.83 -20.10
N PHE A 740 9.47 -20.19 -21.24
CA PHE A 740 8.71 -21.44 -21.42
C PHE A 740 8.55 -21.76 -22.90
N ASP A 741 8.14 -22.99 -23.18
CA ASP A 741 7.73 -23.44 -24.50
C ASP A 741 6.22 -23.67 -24.53
N TYR A 742 5.60 -23.45 -25.69
CA TYR A 742 4.22 -23.88 -25.94
C TYR A 742 4.14 -24.62 -27.27
N LEU A 743 3.05 -25.38 -27.45
CA LEU A 743 2.69 -26.03 -28.71
C LEU A 743 1.24 -25.71 -29.06
N LEU A 744 1.00 -25.20 -30.27
CA LEU A 744 -0.33 -24.88 -30.78
C LEU A 744 -0.55 -25.45 -32.18
N ASP A 745 -1.78 -25.86 -32.48
CA ASP A 745 -2.17 -26.33 -33.83
C ASP A 745 -2.56 -25.18 -34.77
N HIS A 746 -3.09 -24.09 -34.22
CA HIS A 746 -3.54 -22.91 -34.95
C HIS A 746 -3.17 -21.64 -34.17
N SER A 747 -3.14 -20.50 -34.86
CA SER A 747 -2.90 -19.23 -34.19
C SER A 747 -4.08 -18.86 -33.30
N GLN A 748 -3.79 -18.43 -32.07
CA GLN A 748 -4.79 -17.95 -31.13
C GLN A 748 -4.16 -16.97 -30.13
N GLU A 749 -5.00 -16.20 -29.45
CA GLU A 749 -4.52 -15.35 -28.35
C GLU A 749 -4.25 -16.20 -27.10
N LEU A 750 -3.10 -15.95 -26.46
CA LEU A 750 -2.76 -16.57 -25.19
C LEU A 750 -2.66 -15.51 -24.10
N VAL A 751 -3.47 -15.70 -23.06
CA VAL A 751 -3.29 -15.01 -21.78
C VAL A 751 -2.25 -15.77 -21.00
N ILE A 752 -1.17 -15.09 -20.67
CA ILE A 752 -0.18 -15.60 -19.72
C ILE A 752 -0.55 -14.98 -18.37
N PRO A 753 -0.88 -15.79 -17.34
CA PRO A 753 -1.21 -15.32 -16.00
C PRO A 753 -0.04 -14.64 -15.27
N ILE A 754 0.64 -13.68 -15.87
CA ILE A 754 1.78 -12.95 -15.32
C ILE A 754 1.45 -11.47 -15.42
N ALA A 755 1.73 -10.73 -14.36
CA ALA A 755 1.49 -9.30 -14.31
C ALA A 755 2.28 -8.56 -15.41
N ARG A 756 1.57 -7.76 -16.21
CA ARG A 756 2.15 -6.91 -17.24
C ARG A 756 2.61 -5.60 -16.63
N HIS A 757 3.91 -5.44 -16.45
CA HIS A 757 4.53 -4.22 -15.92
C HIS A 757 4.93 -3.25 -17.02
N ASP A 758 5.23 -2.00 -16.64
CA ASP A 758 5.84 -1.07 -17.58
C ASP A 758 7.21 -1.61 -18.05
N GLY A 759 7.43 -1.56 -19.37
CA GLY A 759 8.68 -2.05 -19.96
C GLY A 759 8.78 -3.57 -20.04
N THR A 760 7.70 -4.31 -19.77
CA THR A 760 7.60 -5.73 -20.16
C THR A 760 7.77 -5.87 -21.66
N PHE A 761 8.52 -6.88 -22.08
CA PHE A 761 8.66 -7.28 -23.48
C PHE A 761 8.58 -8.80 -23.61
N ILE A 762 8.18 -9.28 -24.78
CA ILE A 762 8.17 -10.69 -25.14
C ILE A 762 9.18 -10.90 -26.27
N LEU A 763 9.97 -11.97 -26.19
CA LEU A 763 10.70 -12.54 -27.31
C LEU A 763 10.07 -13.89 -27.66
N LEU A 764 9.73 -14.07 -28.93
CA LEU A 764 9.30 -15.34 -29.50
C LEU A 764 10.44 -15.86 -30.38
N ASP A 765 10.99 -17.02 -30.04
CA ASP A 765 12.18 -17.60 -30.69
C ASP A 765 13.34 -16.60 -30.82
N GLY A 766 13.54 -15.80 -29.76
CA GLY A 766 14.58 -14.76 -29.69
C GLY A 766 14.26 -13.46 -30.44
N GLN A 767 13.10 -13.33 -31.10
CA GLN A 767 12.69 -12.11 -31.80
C GLN A 767 11.63 -11.34 -31.02
N PRO A 768 11.69 -9.99 -30.97
CA PRO A 768 10.66 -9.18 -30.32
C PRO A 768 9.26 -9.46 -30.88
N TRP A 769 8.31 -9.68 -29.99
CA TRP A 769 6.92 -9.96 -30.34
C TRP A 769 5.96 -8.90 -29.75
N PRO A 770 4.92 -8.48 -30.48
CA PRO A 770 3.90 -7.58 -29.94
C PRO A 770 3.19 -8.18 -28.72
N LEU A 771 2.90 -7.33 -27.73
CA LEU A 771 2.14 -7.71 -26.54
C LEU A 771 1.10 -6.65 -26.22
N THR A 772 -0.03 -7.10 -25.69
CA THR A 772 -1.08 -6.28 -25.10
C THR A 772 -1.32 -6.72 -23.65
N SER A 773 -2.45 -6.38 -23.06
CA SER A 773 -2.81 -6.85 -21.72
C SER A 773 -4.30 -7.03 -21.54
N VAL A 774 -4.67 -7.99 -20.70
CA VAL A 774 -6.04 -8.23 -20.26
C VAL A 774 -6.06 -8.32 -18.74
N GLU A 775 -6.87 -7.51 -18.06
CA GLU A 775 -6.88 -7.39 -16.59
C GLU A 775 -5.48 -7.28 -15.95
N ASN A 776 -4.62 -6.44 -16.49
CA ASN A 776 -3.21 -6.31 -16.09
C ASN A 776 -2.33 -7.57 -16.26
N LEU A 777 -2.80 -8.61 -16.94
CA LEU A 777 -2.04 -9.79 -17.33
C LEU A 777 -1.47 -9.65 -18.73
N ILE A 778 -0.44 -10.43 -19.05
CA ILE A 778 0.18 -10.46 -20.38
C ILE A 778 -0.74 -11.17 -21.37
N LEU A 779 -0.96 -10.54 -22.52
CA LEU A 779 -1.71 -11.10 -23.65
C LEU A 779 -0.90 -10.93 -24.94
N PHE A 780 -0.83 -11.98 -25.76
CA PHE A 780 -0.25 -11.87 -27.10
C PHE A 780 -0.86 -12.88 -28.07
N SER A 781 -0.79 -12.58 -29.36
CA SER A 781 -1.21 -13.50 -30.43
C SER A 781 -0.10 -14.53 -30.68
N ALA A 782 -0.36 -15.78 -30.35
CA ALA A 782 0.59 -16.88 -30.51
C ALA A 782 0.43 -17.57 -31.87
N PRO A 783 1.50 -17.73 -32.67
CA PRO A 783 1.45 -18.53 -33.90
C PRO A 783 1.34 -20.05 -33.64
N PRO A 784 0.91 -20.84 -34.64
CA PRO A 784 0.91 -22.29 -34.56
C PRO A 784 2.33 -22.85 -34.63
N GLY A 785 2.54 -24.00 -33.99
CA GLY A 785 3.81 -24.69 -33.90
C GLY A 785 4.34 -24.72 -32.48
N ARG A 786 5.58 -25.23 -32.35
CA ARG A 786 6.33 -25.21 -31.09
C ARG A 786 7.20 -23.97 -31.08
N HIS A 787 7.06 -23.14 -30.06
CA HIS A 787 7.81 -21.89 -29.92
C HIS A 787 8.35 -21.72 -28.51
N HIS A 788 9.52 -21.07 -28.43
CA HIS A 788 10.11 -20.63 -27.18
C HIS A 788 9.73 -19.18 -26.89
N VAL A 789 9.28 -18.91 -25.66
CA VAL A 789 8.88 -17.58 -25.21
C VAL A 789 9.78 -17.14 -24.08
N GLU A 790 10.33 -15.93 -24.19
CA GLU A 790 10.98 -15.22 -23.08
C GLU A 790 10.20 -13.94 -22.76
N ILE A 791 9.93 -13.72 -21.49
CA ILE A 791 9.31 -12.50 -20.97
C ILE A 791 10.34 -11.80 -20.09
N GLY A 792 10.69 -10.57 -20.43
CA GLY A 792 11.66 -9.78 -19.66
C GLY A 792 11.17 -8.36 -19.38
N TYR A 793 11.98 -7.61 -18.61
CA TYR A 793 11.66 -6.24 -18.18
C TYR A 793 12.78 -5.27 -18.54
N ARG A 794 12.42 -4.10 -19.09
CA ARG A 794 13.38 -3.04 -19.41
C ARG A 794 13.08 -1.78 -18.60
N PRO A 795 14.11 -1.09 -18.09
CA PRO A 795 13.92 0.21 -17.46
C PRO A 795 13.26 1.20 -18.42
N THR A 796 12.15 1.81 -18.01
CA THR A 796 11.49 2.85 -18.78
C THR A 796 12.20 4.20 -18.65
N SER A 797 11.72 5.22 -19.39
CA SER A 797 12.31 6.57 -19.39
C SER A 797 12.33 7.23 -18.00
N ILE A 798 11.45 6.80 -17.07
CA ILE A 798 11.40 7.32 -15.71
C ILE A 798 12.68 7.05 -14.92
N TYR A 799 13.34 5.92 -15.18
CA TYR A 799 14.62 5.57 -14.55
C TYR A 799 15.73 6.53 -14.97
N GLN A 800 15.74 6.95 -16.23
CA GLN A 800 16.70 7.95 -16.73
C GLN A 800 16.45 9.32 -16.10
N LYS A 801 15.18 9.75 -16.03
CA LYS A 801 14.79 10.99 -15.34
C LYS A 801 15.18 10.97 -13.85
N GLY A 802 15.00 9.83 -13.18
CA GLY A 802 15.42 9.64 -11.79
C GLY A 802 16.93 9.79 -11.61
N LYS A 803 17.73 9.16 -12.48
CA LYS A 803 19.20 9.31 -12.49
C LYS A 803 19.62 10.77 -12.69
N LEU A 804 19.00 11.48 -13.64
CA LEU A 804 19.27 12.90 -13.88
C LEU A 804 18.94 13.76 -12.65
N LEU A 805 17.82 13.49 -11.95
CA LEU A 805 17.48 14.17 -10.71
C LEU A 805 18.52 13.93 -9.60
N SER A 806 18.99 12.70 -9.44
CA SER A 806 20.09 12.38 -8.51
C SER A 806 21.37 13.14 -8.86
N PHE A 807 21.77 13.16 -10.13
CA PHE A 807 22.96 13.91 -10.57
C PHE A 807 22.81 15.41 -10.35
N ALA A 808 21.68 16.00 -10.75
CA ALA A 808 21.40 17.42 -10.54
C ALA A 808 21.46 17.80 -9.06
N SER A 809 20.89 16.96 -8.18
CA SER A 809 20.92 17.16 -6.72
C SER A 809 22.34 17.08 -6.16
N PHE A 810 23.14 16.12 -6.65
CA PHE A 810 24.54 16.00 -6.27
C PHE A 810 25.35 17.23 -6.67
N PHE A 811 25.27 17.68 -7.93
CA PHE A 811 26.01 18.85 -8.41
C PHE A 811 25.54 20.15 -7.74
N ALA A 812 24.23 20.31 -7.49
CA ALA A 812 23.71 21.44 -6.73
C ALA A 812 24.27 21.45 -5.29
N GLY A 813 24.28 20.30 -4.60
CA GLY A 813 24.89 20.17 -3.27
C GLY A 813 26.39 20.46 -3.28
N ALA A 814 27.13 19.91 -4.24
CA ALA A 814 28.57 20.17 -4.42
C ALA A 814 28.85 21.65 -4.70
N GLY A 815 28.08 22.28 -5.58
CA GLY A 815 28.17 23.71 -5.87
C GLY A 815 27.95 24.57 -4.63
N LEU A 816 26.95 24.25 -3.81
CA LEU A 816 26.72 24.95 -2.53
C LEU A 816 27.90 24.80 -1.55
N ILE A 817 28.56 23.64 -1.54
CA ILE A 817 29.75 23.41 -0.70
C ILE A 817 30.94 24.25 -1.20
N LEU A 818 31.14 24.33 -2.51
CA LEU A 818 32.26 25.04 -3.15
C LEU A 818 32.09 26.56 -3.18
N LEU A 819 30.86 27.06 -3.30
CA LEU A 819 30.50 28.48 -3.21
C LEU A 819 30.55 28.94 -1.74
N ARG A 820 31.76 28.98 -1.18
CA ARG A 820 32.05 29.60 0.10
C ARG A 820 32.08 31.11 -0.13
N PRO A 821 31.30 31.93 0.58
CA PRO A 821 31.61 33.35 0.63
C PRO A 821 33.00 33.51 1.24
N ALA A 822 33.97 33.92 0.43
CA ALA A 822 35.25 34.37 0.93
C ALA A 822 35.00 35.65 1.74
N GLY A 823 35.04 35.55 3.06
CA GLY A 823 35.13 36.72 3.94
C GLY A 823 33.95 36.96 4.87
N ARG A 824 34.10 36.47 6.10
CA ARG A 824 34.04 37.33 7.29
C ARG A 824 35.06 36.79 8.28
N LYS A 825 36.31 37.26 8.15
CA LYS A 825 37.23 37.30 9.29
C LYS A 825 36.50 38.11 10.36
N GLN A 826 36.09 37.44 11.44
CA GLN A 826 35.60 38.10 12.64
C GLN A 826 36.67 39.09 13.11
N ARG A 827 36.37 40.39 13.09
CA ARG A 827 37.05 41.37 13.93
C ARG A 827 36.38 41.28 15.30
N HIS A 828 37.17 40.80 16.26
CA HIS A 828 37.06 40.80 17.73
C HIS A 828 35.84 40.15 18.39
#